data_AF-A0A1G0MJ30-F1
#
_entry.id   AF-A0A1G0MJ30-F1
#
_cell.length_a   1.000
_cell.length_b   1.000
_cell.length_c   1.000
_cell.angle_alpha   90.00
_cell.angle_beta   90.00
_cell.angle_gamma   90.00
#
_symmetry.space_group_name_H-M   'P 1'
#
loop_
_entity.id
_entity.type
_entity.pdbx_description
1 polymer ?
#
loop_
_entity_poly.entity_id
_entity_poly.type
_entity_poly.pdbx_seq_one_letter_code
_entity_poly.pdbx_strand_id
1 'polypeptide(L)'
;MSKNANPTREEAAEADLGTTNLSPAVKWFLLLAFLCTICAVPLGQYLWEISTNAKAGEKISLLPKSFAVFSYADQERDREELRLKTSGIGYGLDLTRLYNVKTIENAKKFESSIEEESWLLKALGPAVENLLIGTLGSGSRDVYCGRDGWLFFRPTIEYLTGPGFLDPGVMKRRALSGTTPKEAVQPDPVSAIVDFRDQLAQRGIELVVLPSPAKATIYPERFSARYAQISTPLQNPSYPEFVRRLEARGIRVFDPAPLLLQAKGKKELFLKTDTHWSPAGAELVARNLADYLEKNRLLPGKTPCSYPQLAAHAENAGDLAAMLKGSKEYGYGKERVELRQIRQPDGTPWSASPDAEILFLGDSYANIFSLDGMGWGTGSGLVEQLGFHLRRPVDSILINDKGSFTTRQQLGNELKRGQDRLAGKKVVVYEFAARELALGNWKLIDLSLGKRAERPQTAAAAQAVEAAKAAPDGVQVEGVIEEITRPPRPGSTAYKDAVIAIHLKQVTSGGKPFAGSQIVVFCWGMRDDVATAATRYRRGERVALKLRPWSQVERKYGSYQRIELQNDDAVFLDIFWLAQPEDGGAAAAPASRQDAKGAVAVSDGIQAASNPALAKPQPAAGVTRPAAGAPQPAGLDAKLLFQKRLLEIGGSKEEARFHTGVDGWLFSRQELDHISKGEFWGEAAQTTSLAGKPDSRDPLAAIIDFKQQLERAGIELIVVPVPAKAHVYPDKFVAGIAAEQAGSGTRFDPVHQQFLAALEKAGVDYLDLTRLFLDARKGNAPPVFLQKDTHWSPYGITLVARALKQKIAPRPWFQALTGQKFTRKNESIQVKGDLLDEASAAAGLETVTVSRIVQMLDGRESSPAPDRNSPVVLLGDSHTLIFHSGGDMHAKDGGLPENLAFELGMNVDLVGVRGSGATPARVELARRRDNMAGKKLAIWCFTVREYTESVSGWRKVPVIR
;
A
#
# COMPACT_ATOMS: atom_id res chain seq x y z
N MET A 1 73.78 1.46 -0.95
CA MET A 1 72.61 0.55 -0.97
C MET A 1 71.38 1.35 -1.37
N SER A 2 70.74 0.99 -2.47
CA SER A 2 69.34 1.33 -2.77
C SER A 2 68.81 0.18 -3.64
N LYS A 3 67.59 -0.30 -3.40
CA LYS A 3 67.07 -1.51 -4.05
C LYS A 3 66.41 -1.14 -5.38
N ASN A 4 66.76 -1.85 -6.45
CA ASN A 4 65.89 -1.94 -7.63
C ASN A 4 64.58 -2.63 -7.21
N ALA A 5 63.49 -1.87 -7.18
CA ALA A 5 62.15 -2.44 -7.20
C ALA A 5 61.77 -2.64 -8.67
N ASN A 6 61.39 -3.87 -9.04
CA ASN A 6 60.72 -4.07 -10.33
C ASN A 6 59.35 -3.38 -10.26
N PRO A 7 58.91 -2.69 -11.33
CA PRO A 7 57.61 -2.04 -11.34
C PRO A 7 56.49 -3.07 -11.14
N THR A 8 55.44 -2.63 -10.46
CA THR A 8 54.22 -3.41 -10.27
C THR A 8 53.48 -3.58 -11.60
N ARG A 9 52.60 -4.58 -11.67
CA ARG A 9 51.77 -4.83 -12.87
C ARG A 9 50.87 -3.64 -13.24
N GLU A 10 50.54 -2.80 -12.27
CA GLU A 10 49.67 -1.63 -12.44
C GLU A 10 50.47 -0.47 -13.06
N GLU A 11 51.68 -0.19 -12.55
CA GLU A 11 52.61 0.80 -13.13
C GLU A 11 53.02 0.45 -14.58
N ALA A 12 53.19 -0.85 -14.88
CA ALA A 12 53.47 -1.31 -16.24
C ALA A 12 52.26 -1.11 -17.19
N ALA A 13 51.04 -1.34 -16.71
CA ALA A 13 49.83 -1.13 -17.52
C ALA A 13 49.57 0.37 -17.76
N GLU A 14 49.82 1.23 -16.78
CA GLU A 14 49.63 2.69 -16.86
C GLU A 14 50.52 3.33 -17.94
N ALA A 15 51.74 2.80 -18.13
CA ALA A 15 52.68 3.26 -19.17
C ALA A 15 52.23 2.92 -20.60
N ASP A 16 51.68 1.72 -20.82
CA ASP A 16 51.25 1.25 -22.16
C ASP A 16 50.02 2.02 -22.70
N LEU A 17 49.18 2.55 -21.80
CA LEU A 17 47.91 3.20 -22.15
C LEU A 17 48.07 4.63 -22.68
N GLY A 18 49.18 5.30 -22.35
CA GLY A 18 49.46 6.64 -22.84
C GLY A 18 49.89 6.71 -24.31
N THR A 19 50.16 5.57 -24.97
CA THR A 19 50.88 5.54 -26.26
C THR A 19 50.32 4.60 -27.32
N THR A 20 49.05 4.20 -27.24
CA THR A 20 48.40 3.40 -28.31
C THR A 20 48.14 4.25 -29.57
N ASN A 21 49.19 4.49 -30.37
CA ASN A 21 49.12 5.17 -31.67
C ASN A 21 48.41 4.28 -32.72
N LEU A 22 47.09 4.24 -32.66
CA LEU A 22 46.26 3.63 -33.70
C LEU A 22 46.41 4.43 -35.01
N SER A 23 46.78 3.74 -36.10
CA SER A 23 46.85 4.39 -37.41
C SER A 23 45.47 4.95 -37.82
N PRO A 24 45.40 5.98 -38.67
CA PRO A 24 44.11 6.55 -39.10
C PRO A 24 43.16 5.51 -39.69
N ALA A 25 43.69 4.51 -40.41
CA ALA A 25 42.92 3.39 -40.94
C ALA A 25 42.32 2.51 -39.84
N VAL A 26 43.09 2.16 -38.80
CA VAL A 26 42.58 1.37 -37.67
C VAL A 26 41.58 2.17 -36.83
N LYS A 27 41.80 3.47 -36.63
CA LYS A 27 40.84 4.36 -35.96
C LYS A 27 39.51 4.43 -36.71
N TRP A 28 39.54 4.63 -38.03
CA TRP A 28 38.32 4.62 -38.86
C TRP A 28 37.66 3.25 -38.90
N PHE A 29 38.42 2.16 -39.00
CA PHE A 29 37.89 0.81 -38.94
C PHE A 29 37.18 0.52 -37.62
N LEU A 30 37.80 0.82 -36.47
CA LEU A 30 37.19 0.61 -35.15
C LEU A 30 35.95 1.50 -34.95
N LEU A 31 35.98 2.75 -35.40
CA LEU A 31 34.84 3.65 -35.34
C LEU A 31 33.68 3.17 -36.23
N LEU A 32 33.97 2.74 -37.46
CA LEU A 32 32.96 2.15 -38.35
C LEU A 32 32.43 0.82 -37.82
N ALA A 33 33.28 -0.06 -37.30
CA ALA A 33 32.86 -1.33 -36.70
C ALA A 33 31.97 -1.10 -35.46
N PHE A 34 32.32 -0.15 -34.60
CA PHE A 34 31.50 0.25 -33.46
C PHE A 34 30.15 0.82 -33.91
N LEU A 35 30.13 1.77 -34.86
CA LEU A 35 28.91 2.33 -35.43
C LEU A 35 28.03 1.26 -36.09
N CYS A 36 28.62 0.34 -36.87
CA CYS A 36 27.91 -0.80 -37.44
C CYS A 36 27.32 -1.70 -36.35
N THR A 37 28.05 -1.97 -35.28
CA THR A 37 27.59 -2.84 -34.18
C THR A 37 26.40 -2.23 -33.44
N ILE A 38 26.47 -0.96 -33.05
CA ILE A 38 25.38 -0.29 -32.32
C ILE A 38 24.15 -0.04 -33.22
N CYS A 39 24.33 0.10 -34.54
CA CYS A 39 23.24 0.27 -35.48
C CYS A 39 22.62 -1.06 -35.95
N ALA A 40 23.37 -2.16 -36.00
CA ALA A 40 22.90 -3.44 -36.54
C ALA A 40 21.74 -4.05 -35.74
N VAL A 41 21.80 -4.01 -34.40
CA VAL A 41 20.73 -4.59 -33.56
C VAL A 41 19.40 -3.81 -33.67
N PRO A 42 19.37 -2.46 -33.55
CA PRO A 42 18.17 -1.68 -33.82
C PRO A 42 17.66 -1.78 -35.26
N LEU A 43 18.56 -1.81 -36.25
CA LEU A 43 18.18 -1.94 -37.66
C LEU A 43 17.56 -3.32 -37.95
N GLY A 44 18.13 -4.39 -37.41
CA GLY A 44 17.58 -5.74 -37.48
C GLY A 44 16.20 -5.83 -36.81
N GLN A 45 16.02 -5.17 -35.66
CA GLN A 45 14.74 -5.09 -34.97
C GLN A 45 13.69 -4.38 -35.82
N TYR A 46 14.04 -3.25 -36.43
CA TYR A 46 13.14 -2.51 -37.30
C TYR A 46 12.75 -3.27 -38.58
N LEU A 47 13.71 -3.95 -39.22
CA LEU A 47 13.46 -4.80 -40.39
C LEU A 47 12.59 -6.02 -40.03
N TRP A 48 12.78 -6.59 -38.84
CA TRP A 48 11.94 -7.66 -38.32
C TRP A 48 10.50 -7.19 -38.09
N GLU A 49 10.30 -6.04 -37.42
CA GLU A 49 8.99 -5.42 -37.19
C GLU A 49 8.24 -5.16 -38.50
N ILE A 50 8.92 -4.64 -39.53
CA ILE A 50 8.32 -4.48 -40.87
C ILE A 50 7.89 -5.83 -41.45
N SER A 51 8.75 -6.85 -41.37
CA SER A 51 8.45 -8.19 -41.90
C SER A 51 7.27 -8.86 -41.18
N THR A 52 7.17 -8.74 -39.85
CA THR A 52 6.07 -9.33 -39.09
C THR A 52 4.75 -8.60 -39.36
N ASN A 53 4.75 -7.26 -39.39
CA ASN A 53 3.53 -6.49 -39.60
C ASN A 53 2.98 -6.70 -41.02
N ALA A 54 3.87 -6.78 -42.02
CA ALA A 54 3.49 -7.12 -43.40
C ALA A 54 2.86 -8.52 -43.53
N LYS A 55 3.36 -9.51 -42.77
CA LYS A 55 2.78 -10.87 -42.72
C LYS A 55 1.45 -10.93 -41.97
N ALA A 56 1.25 -10.06 -40.98
CA ALA A 56 0.01 -9.97 -40.20
C ALA A 56 -1.12 -9.21 -40.93
N GLY A 57 -0.84 -8.57 -42.07
CA GLY A 57 -1.79 -7.71 -42.77
C GLY A 57 -2.03 -6.36 -42.07
N GLU A 58 -1.17 -5.99 -41.12
CA GLU A 58 -1.25 -4.72 -40.40
C GLU A 58 -0.65 -3.57 -41.22
N LYS A 59 -1.05 -2.32 -40.92
CA LYS A 59 -0.45 -1.14 -41.56
C LYS A 59 1.02 -1.03 -41.18
N ILE A 60 1.90 -1.08 -42.19
CA ILE A 60 3.34 -0.93 -42.01
C ILE A 60 3.64 0.52 -41.55
N SER A 61 4.22 0.65 -40.35
CA SER A 61 4.75 1.92 -39.84
C SER A 61 6.12 2.21 -40.45
N LEU A 62 6.35 3.46 -40.86
CA LEU A 62 7.66 3.98 -41.29
C LEU A 62 8.53 4.47 -40.11
N LEU A 63 8.03 4.37 -38.87
CA LEU A 63 8.77 4.66 -37.65
C LEU A 63 8.95 3.38 -36.82
N PRO A 64 10.15 3.10 -36.27
CA PRO A 64 10.38 1.97 -35.38
C PRO A 64 9.49 1.99 -34.13
N LYS A 65 9.17 0.82 -33.55
CA LYS A 65 8.34 0.74 -32.33
C LYS A 65 8.91 1.53 -31.13
N SER A 66 10.22 1.81 -31.09
CA SER A 66 10.83 2.68 -30.08
C SER A 66 10.25 4.11 -30.06
N PHE A 67 9.79 4.63 -31.20
CA PHE A 67 9.12 5.92 -31.28
C PHE A 67 7.67 5.87 -30.76
N ALA A 68 7.08 4.69 -30.58
CA ALA A 68 5.78 4.55 -29.93
C ALA A 68 5.79 4.97 -28.45
N VAL A 69 6.97 5.01 -27.82
CA VAL A 69 7.17 5.63 -26.49
C VAL A 69 6.67 7.08 -26.47
N PHE A 70 6.85 7.79 -27.59
CA PHE A 70 6.42 9.18 -27.80
C PHE A 70 5.16 9.30 -28.68
N SER A 71 4.43 8.20 -28.90
CA SER A 71 3.15 8.24 -29.59
C SER A 71 2.03 8.58 -28.61
N TYR A 72 1.25 9.61 -28.98
CA TYR A 72 0.11 10.09 -28.20
C TYR A 72 -1.17 10.17 -29.06
N ALA A 73 -1.27 9.35 -30.11
CA ALA A 73 -2.42 9.35 -31.03
C ALA A 73 -3.74 9.02 -30.31
N ASP A 74 -3.73 8.02 -29.42
CA ASP A 74 -4.89 7.65 -28.58
C ASP A 74 -5.23 8.69 -27.50
N GLN A 75 -4.54 9.84 -27.47
CA GLN A 75 -4.68 10.87 -26.45
C GLN A 75 -5.37 12.13 -26.98
N GLU A 76 -5.96 12.11 -28.18
CA GLU A 76 -6.80 13.22 -28.65
C GLU A 76 -7.92 13.54 -27.66
N ARG A 77 -8.59 12.50 -27.12
CA ARG A 77 -9.68 12.69 -26.15
C ARG A 77 -9.19 13.26 -24.81
N ASP A 78 -8.08 12.75 -24.29
CA ASP A 78 -7.46 13.27 -23.06
C ASP A 78 -6.93 14.70 -23.26
N ARG A 79 -6.43 15.04 -24.45
CA ARG A 79 -5.97 16.39 -24.83
C ARG A 79 -7.09 17.37 -25.10
N GLU A 80 -8.20 16.95 -25.72
CA GLU A 80 -9.42 17.75 -25.86
C GLU A 80 -10.01 18.05 -24.49
N GLU A 81 -10.12 17.02 -23.64
CA GLU A 81 -10.56 17.18 -22.25
C GLU A 81 -9.62 18.12 -21.47
N LEU A 82 -8.31 18.08 -21.72
CA LEU A 82 -7.34 19.04 -21.16
C LEU A 82 -7.50 20.47 -21.74
N ARG A 83 -7.75 20.59 -23.05
CA ARG A 83 -7.89 21.87 -23.77
C ARG A 83 -9.21 22.58 -23.47
N LEU A 84 -10.24 21.82 -23.09
CA LEU A 84 -11.50 22.31 -22.55
C LEU A 84 -11.40 22.75 -21.08
N LYS A 85 -10.43 22.21 -20.32
CA LYS A 85 -10.24 22.49 -18.88
C LYS A 85 -9.18 23.54 -18.57
N THR A 86 -8.14 23.65 -19.40
CA THR A 86 -6.97 24.51 -19.14
C THR A 86 -6.57 25.26 -20.41
N SER A 87 -6.17 26.52 -20.28
CA SER A 87 -5.68 27.36 -21.36
C SER A 87 -4.35 28.05 -21.01
N GLY A 88 -3.72 28.69 -21.99
CA GLY A 88 -2.46 29.42 -21.80
C GLY A 88 -1.31 28.54 -21.29
N ILE A 89 -0.50 29.07 -20.36
CA ILE A 89 0.69 28.39 -19.82
C ILE A 89 0.32 27.13 -19.01
N GLY A 90 -0.81 27.14 -18.31
CA GLY A 90 -1.28 25.99 -17.54
C GLY A 90 -1.53 24.76 -18.42
N TYR A 91 -2.13 24.95 -19.60
CA TYR A 91 -2.31 23.88 -20.58
C TYR A 91 -0.97 23.27 -21.00
N GLY A 92 0.08 24.08 -21.17
CA GLY A 92 1.43 23.57 -21.45
C GLY A 92 2.02 22.71 -20.34
N LEU A 93 1.83 23.10 -19.07
CA LEU A 93 2.34 22.35 -17.91
C LEU A 93 1.59 21.04 -17.68
N ASP A 94 0.26 21.06 -17.76
CA ASP A 94 -0.56 19.86 -17.60
C ASP A 94 -0.36 18.90 -18.78
N LEU A 95 -0.22 19.42 -20.00
CA LEU A 95 0.10 18.62 -21.19
C LEU A 95 1.49 17.99 -21.05
N THR A 96 2.46 18.71 -20.48
CA THR A 96 3.79 18.15 -20.17
C THR A 96 3.71 17.04 -19.12
N ARG A 97 2.88 17.18 -18.07
CA ARG A 97 2.68 16.13 -17.06
C ARG A 97 1.95 14.91 -17.61
N LEU A 98 0.90 15.11 -18.40
CA LEU A 98 0.17 14.05 -19.11
C LEU A 98 1.14 13.27 -20.00
N TYR A 99 1.93 13.97 -20.82
CA TYR A 99 2.95 13.34 -21.64
C TYR A 99 3.99 12.62 -20.77
N ASN A 100 4.58 13.21 -19.73
CA ASN A 100 5.57 12.52 -18.89
C ASN A 100 5.04 11.20 -18.29
N VAL A 101 3.82 11.19 -17.73
CA VAL A 101 3.20 9.95 -17.22
C VAL A 101 3.01 8.94 -18.34
N LYS A 102 2.56 9.37 -19.52
CA LYS A 102 2.34 8.51 -20.67
C LYS A 102 3.64 8.03 -21.34
N THR A 103 4.71 8.81 -21.33
CA THR A 103 6.06 8.41 -21.73
C THR A 103 6.56 7.31 -20.81
N ILE A 104 6.34 7.41 -19.49
CA ILE A 104 6.73 6.35 -18.53
C ILE A 104 5.88 5.08 -18.74
N GLU A 105 4.56 5.20 -18.93
CA GLU A 105 3.70 4.06 -19.26
C GLU A 105 4.11 3.40 -20.59
N ASN A 106 4.37 4.19 -21.63
CA ASN A 106 4.75 3.70 -22.94
C ASN A 106 6.19 3.18 -22.99
N ALA A 107 7.10 3.73 -22.19
CA ALA A 107 8.45 3.18 -21.98
C ALA A 107 8.37 1.80 -21.33
N LYS A 108 7.60 1.64 -20.25
CA LYS A 108 7.36 0.32 -19.63
C LYS A 108 6.72 -0.68 -20.61
N LYS A 109 5.76 -0.25 -21.44
CA LYS A 109 5.19 -1.08 -22.52
C LYS A 109 6.25 -1.43 -23.58
N PHE A 110 7.11 -0.49 -23.95
CA PHE A 110 8.15 -0.69 -24.95
C PHE A 110 9.26 -1.64 -24.46
N GLU A 111 9.76 -1.47 -23.24
CA GLU A 111 10.66 -2.42 -22.55
C GLU A 111 10.07 -3.83 -22.58
N SER A 112 8.77 -3.94 -22.27
CA SER A 112 8.05 -5.23 -22.31
C SER A 112 7.94 -5.78 -23.73
N SER A 113 7.69 -4.93 -24.74
CA SER A 113 7.66 -5.36 -26.14
C SER A 113 9.03 -5.78 -26.66
N ILE A 114 10.14 -5.21 -26.16
CA ILE A 114 11.48 -5.73 -26.46
C ILE A 114 11.62 -7.15 -25.90
N GLU A 115 11.21 -7.40 -24.65
CA GLU A 115 11.27 -8.74 -24.05
C GLU A 115 10.42 -9.78 -24.79
N GLU A 116 9.26 -9.38 -25.31
CA GLU A 116 8.28 -10.27 -25.97
C GLU A 116 8.49 -10.41 -27.49
N GLU A 117 9.02 -9.38 -28.17
CA GLU A 117 9.07 -9.29 -29.62
C GLU A 117 10.49 -9.23 -30.20
N SER A 118 11.54 -9.06 -29.39
CA SER A 118 12.90 -8.91 -29.92
C SER A 118 13.34 -10.13 -30.74
N TRP A 119 13.70 -9.89 -32.00
CA TRP A 119 14.28 -10.92 -32.86
C TRP A 119 15.56 -11.51 -32.27
N LEU A 120 16.38 -10.66 -31.62
CA LEU A 120 17.65 -11.04 -31.03
C LEU A 120 17.46 -11.92 -29.80
N LEU A 121 16.51 -11.56 -28.91
CA LEU A 121 16.16 -12.42 -27.77
C LEU A 121 15.49 -13.73 -28.23
N LYS A 122 14.72 -13.73 -29.32
CA LYS A 122 14.15 -14.96 -29.89
C LYS A 122 15.20 -15.85 -30.55
N ALA A 123 16.20 -15.28 -31.22
CA ALA A 123 17.24 -16.03 -31.92
C ALA A 123 18.36 -16.52 -30.99
N LEU A 124 18.83 -15.68 -30.06
CA LEU A 124 19.97 -15.99 -29.19
C LEU A 124 19.56 -16.35 -27.76
N GLY A 125 18.36 -15.97 -27.31
CA GLY A 125 17.89 -16.20 -25.94
C GLY A 125 18.01 -17.66 -25.50
N PRO A 126 17.48 -18.65 -26.23
CA PRO A 126 17.62 -20.07 -25.87
C PRO A 126 19.06 -20.55 -25.78
N ALA A 127 19.97 -20.05 -26.63
CA ALA A 127 21.38 -20.43 -26.59
C ALA A 127 22.13 -19.80 -25.39
N VAL A 128 21.81 -18.53 -25.08
CA VAL A 128 22.36 -17.81 -23.92
C VAL A 128 21.79 -18.35 -22.61
N GLU A 129 20.49 -18.65 -22.55
CA GLU A 129 19.84 -19.34 -21.43
C GLU A 129 20.46 -20.73 -21.22
N ASN A 130 20.64 -21.53 -22.29
CA ASN A 130 21.31 -22.84 -22.21
C ASN A 130 22.74 -22.74 -21.66
N LEU A 131 23.52 -21.75 -22.10
CA LEU A 131 24.88 -21.53 -21.60
C LEU A 131 24.86 -21.09 -20.12
N LEU A 132 24.08 -20.05 -19.79
CA LEU A 132 24.03 -19.47 -18.45
C LEU A 132 23.45 -20.43 -17.41
N ILE A 133 22.36 -21.12 -17.73
CA ILE A 133 21.65 -22.03 -16.80
C ILE A 133 22.31 -23.41 -16.80
N GLY A 134 22.53 -23.99 -17.99
CA GLY A 134 22.99 -25.37 -18.15
C GLY A 134 24.50 -25.58 -17.94
N THR A 135 25.35 -24.58 -18.22
CA THR A 135 26.82 -24.73 -18.07
C THR A 135 27.44 -23.85 -16.98
N LEU A 136 26.92 -22.63 -16.78
CA LEU A 136 27.47 -21.67 -15.81
C LEU A 136 26.69 -21.62 -14.49
N GLY A 137 25.51 -22.26 -14.40
CA GLY A 137 24.69 -22.29 -13.18
C GLY A 137 24.19 -20.91 -12.70
N SER A 138 24.09 -19.92 -13.60
CA SER A 138 23.78 -18.53 -13.26
C SER A 138 22.30 -18.28 -12.92
N GLY A 139 21.39 -19.20 -13.26
CA GLY A 139 19.94 -19.04 -13.10
C GLY A 139 19.28 -18.17 -14.17
N SER A 140 18.01 -17.85 -13.95
CA SER A 140 17.19 -16.91 -14.74
C SER A 140 16.97 -15.59 -14.00
N ARG A 141 16.09 -14.72 -14.51
CA ARG A 141 15.69 -13.44 -13.89
C ARG A 141 15.25 -13.59 -12.43
N ASP A 142 14.54 -14.68 -12.11
CA ASP A 142 13.81 -14.86 -10.85
C ASP A 142 14.18 -16.14 -10.08
N VAL A 143 15.02 -17.01 -10.67
CA VAL A 143 15.44 -18.28 -10.08
C VAL A 143 16.96 -18.41 -10.18
N TYR A 144 17.63 -18.63 -9.06
CA TYR A 144 19.05 -19.01 -9.05
C TYR A 144 19.22 -20.54 -9.05
N CYS A 145 20.17 -21.04 -9.82
CA CYS A 145 20.60 -22.43 -9.72
C CYS A 145 21.54 -22.60 -8.52
N GLY A 146 21.33 -23.67 -7.76
CA GLY A 146 22.20 -24.13 -6.70
C GLY A 146 22.94 -25.40 -7.08
N ARG A 147 23.47 -26.06 -6.05
CA ARG A 147 24.18 -27.35 -6.13
C ARG A 147 23.19 -28.50 -6.12
N ASP A 148 23.61 -29.65 -6.64
CA ASP A 148 22.91 -30.93 -6.51
C ASP A 148 21.44 -30.91 -6.99
N GLY A 149 21.14 -30.11 -8.03
CA GLY A 149 19.80 -29.95 -8.60
C GLY A 149 18.84 -29.03 -7.83
N TRP A 150 19.32 -28.28 -6.83
CA TRP A 150 18.50 -27.33 -6.08
C TRP A 150 18.32 -26.01 -6.85
N LEU A 151 17.10 -25.46 -6.82
CA LEU A 151 16.77 -24.12 -7.32
C LEU A 151 16.36 -23.20 -6.17
N PHE A 152 16.63 -21.90 -6.30
CA PHE A 152 16.33 -20.91 -5.26
C PHE A 152 15.57 -19.71 -5.82
N PHE A 153 14.45 -19.36 -5.18
CA PHE A 153 13.66 -18.20 -5.59
C PHE A 153 14.42 -16.90 -5.27
N ARG A 154 14.75 -16.10 -6.28
CA ARG A 154 15.59 -14.90 -6.12
C ARG A 154 15.08 -13.94 -5.04
N PRO A 155 13.78 -13.61 -4.94
CA PRO A 155 13.26 -12.75 -3.87
C PRO A 155 13.53 -13.27 -2.44
N THR A 156 13.71 -14.60 -2.26
CA THR A 156 14.12 -15.15 -0.96
C THR A 156 15.61 -14.98 -0.67
N ILE A 157 16.45 -14.96 -1.71
CA ILE A 157 17.87 -14.63 -1.57
C ILE A 157 18.03 -13.13 -1.29
N GLU A 158 17.30 -12.27 -2.02
CA GLU A 158 17.29 -10.81 -1.79
C GLU A 158 16.76 -10.44 -0.40
N TYR A 159 15.83 -11.21 0.16
CA TYR A 159 15.43 -11.08 1.57
C TYR A 159 16.60 -11.34 2.54
N LEU A 160 17.41 -12.38 2.29
CA LEU A 160 18.52 -12.79 3.16
C LEU A 160 19.77 -11.92 3.01
N THR A 161 20.08 -11.46 1.80
CA THR A 161 21.28 -10.66 1.50
C THR A 161 21.02 -9.15 1.50
N GLY A 162 19.76 -8.75 1.44
CA GLY A 162 19.33 -7.35 1.45
C GLY A 162 19.49 -6.67 2.82
N PRO A 163 19.30 -5.35 2.87
CA PRO A 163 19.35 -4.58 4.11
C PRO A 163 18.23 -5.00 5.08
N GLY A 164 18.35 -4.59 6.34
CA GLY A 164 17.32 -4.82 7.35
C GLY A 164 15.98 -4.22 6.93
N PHE A 165 14.90 -5.00 6.93
CA PHE A 165 13.58 -4.49 6.53
C PHE A 165 12.95 -3.50 7.53
N LEU A 166 13.49 -3.41 8.75
CA LEU A 166 13.13 -2.38 9.75
C LEU A 166 14.12 -1.18 9.76
N ASP A 167 15.03 -1.09 8.79
CA ASP A 167 15.87 0.09 8.61
C ASP A 167 15.04 1.31 8.16
N PRO A 168 15.10 2.47 8.84
CA PRO A 168 14.30 3.64 8.50
C PRO A 168 14.49 4.13 7.05
N GLY A 169 15.69 3.99 6.49
CA GLY A 169 16.00 4.34 5.09
C GLY A 169 15.37 3.37 4.09
N VAL A 170 15.38 2.06 4.38
CA VAL A 170 14.65 1.04 3.61
C VAL A 170 13.15 1.31 3.67
N MET A 171 12.59 1.50 4.86
CA MET A 171 11.16 1.75 5.05
C MET A 171 10.71 3.02 4.32
N LYS A 172 11.46 4.12 4.42
CA LYS A 172 11.18 5.38 3.71
C LYS A 172 11.22 5.20 2.19
N ARG A 173 12.22 4.49 1.64
CA ARG A 173 12.28 4.21 0.18
C ARG A 173 11.10 3.35 -0.29
N ARG A 174 10.71 2.33 0.48
CA ARG A 174 9.57 1.46 0.14
C ARG A 174 8.22 2.18 0.23
N ALA A 175 8.04 3.09 1.19
CA ALA A 175 6.84 3.93 1.25
C ALA A 175 6.69 4.84 0.02
N LEU A 176 7.80 5.19 -0.64
CA LEU A 176 7.86 6.07 -1.81
C LEU A 176 7.90 5.32 -3.17
N SER A 177 7.91 3.98 -3.19
CA SER A 177 8.16 3.21 -4.43
C SER A 177 6.95 3.02 -5.35
N GLY A 178 5.87 3.78 -5.17
CA GLY A 178 4.69 3.76 -6.04
C GLY A 178 4.77 4.85 -7.12
N THR A 179 4.38 4.55 -8.37
CA THR A 179 4.32 5.56 -9.44
C THR A 179 3.07 6.46 -9.37
N THR A 180 2.08 6.08 -8.55
CA THR A 180 0.96 6.94 -8.15
C THR A 180 0.70 6.83 -6.65
N PRO A 181 0.00 7.80 -6.02
CA PRO A 181 -0.40 7.70 -4.60
C PRO A 181 -1.28 6.49 -4.26
N LYS A 182 -1.92 5.84 -5.26
CA LYS A 182 -2.67 4.59 -5.08
C LYS A 182 -1.79 3.34 -4.97
N GLU A 183 -0.51 3.46 -5.33
CA GLU A 183 0.48 2.37 -5.34
C GLU A 183 1.44 2.45 -4.14
N ALA A 184 1.24 3.42 -3.24
CA ALA A 184 2.04 3.55 -2.02
C ALA A 184 1.96 2.27 -1.17
N VAL A 185 3.12 1.75 -0.78
CA VAL A 185 3.25 0.53 0.01
C VAL A 185 3.33 0.90 1.49
N GLN A 186 2.56 0.23 2.35
CA GLN A 186 2.82 0.24 3.79
C GLN A 186 3.97 -0.77 4.02
N PRO A 187 5.16 -0.34 4.50
CA PRO A 187 6.34 -1.20 4.55
C PRO A 187 6.65 -1.78 5.94
N ASP A 188 5.85 -1.46 6.98
CA ASP A 188 6.06 -1.81 8.38
C ASP A 188 5.23 -3.04 8.81
N PRO A 189 5.84 -4.24 8.87
CA PRO A 189 5.17 -5.44 9.33
C PRO A 189 4.80 -5.40 10.82
N VAL A 190 5.55 -4.68 11.66
CA VAL A 190 5.28 -4.60 13.10
C VAL A 190 4.00 -3.82 13.34
N SER A 191 3.84 -2.66 12.69
CA SER A 191 2.62 -1.84 12.80
C SER A 191 1.37 -2.63 12.37
N ALA A 192 1.43 -3.34 11.23
CA ALA A 192 0.28 -4.08 10.70
C ALA A 192 -0.09 -5.33 11.51
N ILE A 193 0.89 -6.04 12.07
CA ILE A 193 0.65 -7.21 12.91
C ILE A 193 0.14 -6.79 14.30
N VAL A 194 0.63 -5.67 14.84
CA VAL A 194 0.10 -5.09 16.10
C VAL A 194 -1.34 -4.63 15.94
N ASP A 195 -1.66 -3.87 14.87
CA ASP A 195 -3.04 -3.48 14.52
C ASP A 195 -3.97 -4.70 14.43
N PHE A 196 -3.54 -5.73 13.69
CA PHE A 196 -4.28 -6.98 13.55
C PHE A 196 -4.50 -7.70 14.90
N ARG A 197 -3.47 -7.78 15.75
CA ARG A 197 -3.60 -8.36 17.10
C ARG A 197 -4.56 -7.55 17.96
N ASP A 198 -4.41 -6.22 18.01
CA ASP A 198 -5.19 -5.35 18.90
C ASP A 198 -6.70 -5.48 18.59
N GLN A 199 -7.07 -5.64 17.31
CA GLN A 199 -8.45 -5.90 16.88
C GLN A 199 -8.95 -7.33 17.23
N LEU A 200 -8.09 -8.35 17.18
CA LEU A 200 -8.42 -9.71 17.62
C LEU A 200 -8.59 -9.80 19.15
N ALA A 201 -7.71 -9.12 19.90
CA ALA A 201 -7.74 -9.10 21.37
C ALA A 201 -9.01 -8.47 21.94
N GLN A 202 -9.61 -7.48 21.25
CA GLN A 202 -10.93 -6.93 21.58
C GLN A 202 -12.05 -7.98 21.59
N ARG A 203 -11.86 -9.11 20.90
CA ARG A 203 -12.79 -10.25 20.86
C ARG A 203 -12.35 -11.42 21.73
N GLY A 204 -11.27 -11.26 22.51
CA GLY A 204 -10.66 -12.35 23.31
C GLY A 204 -10.01 -13.44 22.46
N ILE A 205 -9.51 -13.09 21.27
CA ILE A 205 -8.85 -14.01 20.34
C ILE A 205 -7.34 -13.79 20.39
N GLU A 206 -6.58 -14.86 20.60
CA GLU A 206 -5.12 -14.85 20.63
C GLU A 206 -4.54 -14.91 19.20
N LEU A 207 -3.47 -14.15 18.94
CA LEU A 207 -2.74 -14.18 17.68
C LEU A 207 -1.41 -14.95 17.84
N VAL A 208 -1.20 -15.94 16.96
CA VAL A 208 0.09 -16.61 16.76
C VAL A 208 0.60 -16.30 15.35
N VAL A 209 1.76 -15.67 15.24
CA VAL A 209 2.42 -15.32 13.97
C VAL A 209 3.37 -16.44 13.56
N LEU A 210 3.31 -16.89 12.30
CA LEU A 210 4.14 -17.97 11.76
C LEU A 210 4.86 -17.50 10.48
N PRO A 211 6.08 -16.94 10.58
CA PRO A 211 6.87 -16.58 9.41
C PRO A 211 7.50 -17.84 8.80
N SER A 212 6.98 -18.34 7.68
CA SER A 212 7.53 -19.51 6.98
C SER A 212 8.91 -19.18 6.37
N PRO A 213 9.99 -19.85 6.79
CA PRO A 213 11.35 -19.47 6.41
C PRO A 213 11.64 -19.79 4.95
N ALA A 214 12.55 -19.02 4.35
CA ALA A 214 13.06 -19.30 3.01
C ALA A 214 13.81 -20.64 2.97
N LYS A 215 13.76 -21.34 1.83
CA LYS A 215 14.56 -22.55 1.61
C LYS A 215 16.06 -22.35 1.89
N ALA A 216 16.60 -21.19 1.52
CA ALA A 216 17.99 -20.79 1.78
C ALA A 216 18.29 -20.45 3.25
N THR A 217 17.30 -20.21 4.11
CA THR A 217 17.50 -20.10 5.57
C THR A 217 17.95 -21.43 6.17
N ILE A 218 17.46 -22.55 5.61
CA ILE A 218 17.70 -23.92 6.12
C ILE A 218 18.76 -24.67 5.30
N TYR A 219 18.79 -24.48 3.97
CA TYR A 219 19.71 -25.16 3.04
C TYR A 219 20.67 -24.20 2.30
N PRO A 220 21.36 -23.25 2.95
CA PRO A 220 22.28 -22.33 2.27
C PRO A 220 23.51 -23.03 1.68
N GLU A 221 23.89 -24.21 2.18
CA GLU A 221 24.97 -25.03 1.61
C GLU A 221 24.62 -25.58 0.22
N ARG A 222 23.33 -25.79 -0.05
CA ARG A 222 22.83 -26.14 -1.39
C ARG A 222 22.85 -24.92 -2.33
N PHE A 223 22.95 -23.70 -1.82
CA PHE A 223 23.26 -22.52 -2.63
C PHE A 223 24.78 -22.32 -2.79
N SER A 224 25.54 -22.39 -1.70
CA SER A 224 27.01 -22.29 -1.73
C SER A 224 27.67 -23.13 -0.63
N ALA A 225 28.66 -23.95 -1.02
CA ALA A 225 29.39 -24.83 -0.10
C ALA A 225 30.08 -24.10 1.08
N ARG A 226 30.26 -22.78 1.00
CA ARG A 226 30.75 -21.93 2.11
C ARG A 226 29.88 -22.03 3.37
N TYR A 227 28.60 -22.37 3.23
CA TYR A 227 27.64 -22.48 4.34
C TYR A 227 27.44 -23.92 4.85
N ALA A 228 28.33 -24.87 4.50
CA ALA A 228 28.21 -26.28 4.90
C ALA A 228 28.17 -26.54 6.42
N GLN A 229 28.60 -25.58 7.25
CA GLN A 229 28.73 -25.70 8.71
C GLN A 229 27.92 -24.64 9.48
N ILE A 230 26.75 -24.24 8.97
CA ILE A 230 25.86 -23.34 9.73
C ILE A 230 25.21 -24.06 10.93
N SER A 231 25.32 -23.47 12.12
CA SER A 231 24.67 -23.93 13.36
C SER A 231 23.40 -23.15 13.71
N THR A 232 23.14 -22.03 13.03
CA THR A 232 21.97 -21.17 13.19
C THR A 232 21.32 -20.89 11.83
N PRO A 233 19.98 -20.71 11.76
CA PRO A 233 19.31 -20.40 10.49
C PRO A 233 19.76 -19.04 9.95
N LEU A 234 20.01 -18.94 8.64
CA LEU A 234 20.34 -17.64 8.02
C LEU A 234 19.08 -16.77 7.93
N GLN A 235 19.15 -15.55 8.45
CA GLN A 235 18.03 -14.62 8.53
C GLN A 235 18.43 -13.20 8.16
N ASN A 236 17.44 -12.41 7.71
CA ASN A 236 17.62 -10.97 7.47
C ASN A 236 18.02 -10.26 8.79
N PRO A 237 18.91 -9.25 8.76
CA PRO A 237 19.36 -8.55 9.98
C PRO A 237 18.25 -7.96 10.87
N SER A 238 17.09 -7.63 10.31
CA SER A 238 15.95 -7.12 11.09
C SER A 238 15.08 -8.21 11.72
N TYR A 239 15.25 -9.50 11.39
CA TYR A 239 14.36 -10.57 11.89
C TYR A 239 14.39 -10.72 13.43
N PRO A 240 15.56 -10.71 14.13
CA PRO A 240 15.57 -10.80 15.59
C PRO A 240 14.89 -9.60 16.26
N GLU A 241 15.09 -8.39 15.72
CA GLU A 241 14.46 -7.17 16.21
C GLU A 241 12.94 -7.15 15.95
N PHE A 242 12.50 -7.71 14.81
CA PHE A 242 11.09 -7.92 14.49
C PHE A 242 10.41 -8.84 15.51
N VAL A 243 10.98 -10.03 15.78
CA VAL A 243 10.45 -10.97 16.79
C VAL A 243 10.38 -10.29 18.15
N ARG A 244 11.47 -9.65 18.60
CA ARG A 244 11.55 -8.93 19.88
C ARG A 244 10.46 -7.85 20.00
N ARG A 245 10.17 -7.10 18.92
CA ARG A 245 9.11 -6.07 18.92
C ARG A 245 7.71 -6.66 19.04
N LEU A 246 7.45 -7.80 18.41
CA LEU A 246 6.17 -8.51 18.53
C LEU A 246 5.98 -9.07 19.95
N GLU A 247 6.97 -9.78 20.48
CA GLU A 247 6.94 -10.37 21.82
C GLU A 247 6.82 -9.30 22.91
N ALA A 248 7.52 -8.17 22.78
CA ALA A 248 7.40 -7.01 23.69
C ALA A 248 6.01 -6.36 23.66
N ARG A 249 5.18 -6.64 22.64
CA ARG A 249 3.76 -6.27 22.61
C ARG A 249 2.83 -7.38 23.08
N GLY A 250 3.34 -8.55 23.43
CA GLY A 250 2.55 -9.73 23.82
C GLY A 250 2.01 -10.53 22.64
N ILE A 251 2.56 -10.36 21.43
CA ILE A 251 2.24 -11.17 20.26
C ILE A 251 3.13 -12.41 20.28
N ARG A 252 2.53 -13.58 20.12
CA ARG A 252 3.27 -14.85 20.08
C ARG A 252 3.81 -15.10 18.67
N VAL A 253 5.09 -15.41 18.57
CA VAL A 253 5.73 -15.81 17.31
C VAL A 253 6.14 -17.28 17.42
N PHE A 254 5.72 -18.08 16.43
CA PHE A 254 6.19 -19.44 16.22
C PHE A 254 7.13 -19.41 15.00
N ASP A 255 8.45 -19.33 15.26
CA ASP A 255 9.48 -19.45 14.23
C ASP A 255 9.85 -20.93 14.03
N PRO A 256 9.52 -21.56 12.89
CA PRO A 256 9.88 -22.94 12.63
C PRO A 256 11.32 -23.11 12.12
N ALA A 257 12.08 -22.04 11.86
CA ALA A 257 13.41 -22.14 11.26
C ALA A 257 14.43 -22.92 12.11
N PRO A 258 14.52 -22.74 13.45
CA PRO A 258 15.43 -23.52 14.29
C PRO A 258 15.07 -25.01 14.30
N LEU A 259 13.77 -25.33 14.35
CA LEU A 259 13.23 -26.69 14.29
C LEU A 259 13.58 -27.38 12.97
N LEU A 260 13.36 -26.69 11.84
CA LEU A 260 13.66 -27.20 10.51
C LEU A 260 15.17 -27.42 10.33
N LEU A 261 16.02 -26.51 10.84
CA LEU A 261 17.47 -26.69 10.81
C LEU A 261 17.92 -27.87 11.67
N GLN A 262 17.32 -28.09 12.85
CA GLN A 262 17.64 -29.23 13.72
C GLN A 262 17.20 -30.59 13.14
N ALA A 263 16.10 -30.62 12.39
CA ALA A 263 15.58 -31.85 11.76
C ALA A 263 16.27 -32.19 10.42
N LYS A 264 17.05 -31.26 9.87
CA LYS A 264 17.83 -31.40 8.63
C LYS A 264 18.74 -32.63 8.67
N GLY A 265 18.92 -33.27 7.52
CA GLY A 265 19.75 -34.47 7.36
C GLY A 265 19.04 -35.79 7.68
N LYS A 266 17.91 -35.78 8.40
CA LYS A 266 17.05 -36.97 8.57
C LYS A 266 16.06 -37.16 7.42
N LYS A 267 15.59 -36.05 6.85
CA LYS A 267 14.73 -35.97 5.66
C LYS A 267 15.06 -34.69 4.89
N GLU A 268 14.66 -34.63 3.63
CA GLU A 268 14.59 -33.39 2.87
C GLU A 268 13.32 -32.65 3.27
N LEU A 269 13.47 -31.46 3.87
CA LEU A 269 12.38 -30.66 4.46
C LEU A 269 11.84 -29.60 3.50
N PHE A 270 12.51 -29.40 2.37
CA PHE A 270 12.10 -28.56 1.26
C PHE A 270 12.29 -29.31 -0.05
N LEU A 271 11.44 -28.99 -1.02
CA LEU A 271 11.49 -29.51 -2.38
C LEU A 271 12.68 -28.91 -3.13
N LYS A 272 13.31 -29.65 -4.03
CA LYS A 272 14.59 -29.22 -4.66
C LYS A 272 14.37 -28.10 -5.65
N THR A 273 13.37 -28.26 -6.48
CA THR A 273 13.03 -27.43 -7.64
C THR A 273 11.77 -26.59 -7.43
N ASP A 274 11.32 -26.46 -6.19
CA ASP A 274 10.14 -25.69 -5.79
C ASP A 274 10.45 -24.77 -4.59
N THR A 275 9.74 -23.66 -4.43
CA THR A 275 9.90 -22.67 -3.36
C THR A 275 9.60 -23.26 -1.97
N HIS A 276 8.67 -24.22 -1.89
CA HIS A 276 8.00 -24.62 -0.65
C HIS A 276 8.70 -25.76 0.11
N TRP A 277 8.24 -25.99 1.33
CA TRP A 277 8.62 -27.17 2.11
C TRP A 277 8.16 -28.48 1.44
N SER A 278 8.80 -29.60 1.79
CA SER A 278 8.31 -30.93 1.42
C SER A 278 7.13 -31.34 2.33
N PRO A 279 6.37 -32.40 2.03
CA PRO A 279 5.31 -32.88 2.93
C PRO A 279 5.83 -33.22 4.33
N ALA A 280 7.08 -33.70 4.43
CA ALA A 280 7.74 -33.96 5.71
C ALA A 280 8.10 -32.67 6.47
N GLY A 281 8.44 -31.59 5.76
CA GLY A 281 8.62 -30.26 6.36
C GLY A 281 7.29 -29.70 6.88
N ALA A 282 6.24 -29.73 6.06
CA ALA A 282 4.89 -29.29 6.44
C ALA A 282 4.35 -30.06 7.66
N GLU A 283 4.44 -31.40 7.68
CA GLU A 283 4.00 -32.22 8.81
C GLU A 283 4.79 -31.90 10.09
N LEU A 284 6.10 -31.69 9.98
CA LEU A 284 6.95 -31.33 11.13
C LEU A 284 6.54 -29.97 11.74
N VAL A 285 6.29 -28.97 10.89
CA VAL A 285 5.83 -27.64 11.31
C VAL A 285 4.44 -27.73 11.94
N ALA A 286 3.49 -28.41 11.28
CA ALA A 286 2.13 -28.61 11.78
C ALA A 286 2.09 -29.29 13.15
N ARG A 287 2.90 -30.33 13.36
CA ARG A 287 3.00 -31.03 14.64
C ARG A 287 3.53 -30.15 15.75
N ASN A 288 4.66 -29.46 15.51
CA ASN A 288 5.26 -28.60 16.53
C ASN A 288 4.42 -27.36 16.80
N LEU A 289 3.64 -26.88 15.82
CA LEU A 289 2.62 -25.86 16.02
C LEU A 289 1.48 -26.40 16.90
N ALA A 290 1.00 -27.62 16.68
CA ALA A 290 0.01 -28.25 17.56
C ALA A 290 0.53 -28.33 19.01
N ASP A 291 1.73 -28.89 19.20
CA ASP A 291 2.41 -28.98 20.50
C ASP A 291 2.60 -27.58 21.14
N TYR A 292 2.91 -26.55 20.35
CA TYR A 292 3.02 -25.17 20.81
C TYR A 292 1.69 -24.59 21.29
N LEU A 293 0.61 -24.78 20.53
CA LEU A 293 -0.73 -24.29 20.90
C LEU A 293 -1.24 -24.96 22.19
N GLU A 294 -1.01 -26.26 22.34
CA GLU A 294 -1.38 -27.02 23.54
C GLU A 294 -0.51 -26.65 24.75
N LYS A 295 0.82 -26.61 24.60
CA LYS A 295 1.76 -26.24 25.67
C LYS A 295 1.52 -24.84 26.22
N ASN A 296 1.17 -23.89 25.35
CA ASN A 296 0.81 -22.52 25.74
C ASN A 296 -0.66 -22.36 26.18
N ARG A 297 -1.44 -23.46 26.23
CA ARG A 297 -2.85 -23.50 26.69
C ARG A 297 -3.76 -22.51 25.96
N LEU A 298 -3.52 -22.30 24.66
CA LEU A 298 -4.28 -21.33 23.85
C LEU A 298 -5.65 -21.86 23.39
N LEU A 299 -5.93 -23.13 23.67
CA LEU A 299 -7.14 -23.84 23.27
C LEU A 299 -7.79 -24.49 24.49
N PRO A 300 -9.14 -24.47 24.60
CA PRO A 300 -9.83 -25.16 25.68
C PRO A 300 -9.77 -26.68 25.49
N GLY A 301 -9.87 -27.41 26.60
CA GLY A 301 -9.99 -28.87 26.59
C GLY A 301 -11.24 -29.31 25.83
N LYS A 302 -11.08 -30.29 24.93
CA LYS A 302 -12.16 -30.81 24.06
C LYS A 302 -11.93 -32.29 23.80
N THR A 303 -13.01 -33.04 23.59
CA THR A 303 -12.93 -34.45 23.17
C THR A 303 -12.13 -34.58 21.87
N PRO A 304 -11.05 -35.39 21.84
CA PRO A 304 -10.26 -35.58 20.63
C PRO A 304 -11.08 -36.21 19.49
N CYS A 305 -10.92 -35.64 18.30
CA CYS A 305 -11.46 -36.12 17.04
C CYS A 305 -10.40 -36.95 16.30
N SER A 306 -10.78 -38.11 15.78
CA SER A 306 -9.90 -38.96 14.97
C SER A 306 -10.06 -38.64 13.48
N TYR A 307 -8.96 -38.35 12.80
CA TYR A 307 -8.93 -38.08 11.37
C TYR A 307 -8.19 -39.22 10.64
N PRO A 308 -8.85 -39.95 9.72
CA PRO A 308 -8.18 -40.99 8.94
C PRO A 308 -7.07 -40.41 8.06
N GLN A 309 -5.98 -41.16 7.90
CA GLN A 309 -4.89 -40.86 6.97
C GLN A 309 -4.90 -41.87 5.83
N LEU A 310 -4.83 -41.38 4.58
CA LEU A 310 -4.64 -42.18 3.39
C LEU A 310 -3.26 -41.90 2.78
N ALA A 311 -2.49 -42.95 2.51
CA ALA A 311 -1.24 -42.82 1.77
C ALA A 311 -1.54 -42.48 0.29
N ALA A 312 -0.88 -41.45 -0.22
CA ALA A 312 -0.94 -41.05 -1.62
C ALA A 312 0.45 -40.57 -2.08
N HIS A 313 0.58 -40.18 -3.34
CA HIS A 313 1.81 -39.57 -3.85
C HIS A 313 1.48 -38.50 -4.89
N ALA A 314 2.43 -37.60 -5.14
CA ALA A 314 2.38 -36.64 -6.24
C ALA A 314 3.73 -36.55 -6.95
N GLU A 315 3.69 -36.17 -8.24
CA GLU A 315 4.87 -36.05 -9.11
C GLU A 315 4.82 -34.77 -9.95
N ASN A 316 5.66 -33.80 -9.59
CA ASN A 316 5.70 -32.47 -10.20
C ASN A 316 7.16 -32.00 -10.36
N ALA A 317 7.41 -31.10 -11.31
CA ALA A 317 8.72 -30.49 -11.49
C ALA A 317 8.99 -29.36 -10.48
N GLY A 318 7.96 -28.77 -9.89
CA GLY A 318 8.07 -27.65 -8.95
C GLY A 318 7.99 -26.27 -9.60
N ASP A 319 7.56 -25.27 -8.83
CA ASP A 319 7.32 -23.91 -9.33
C ASP A 319 8.59 -23.24 -9.91
N LEU A 320 9.75 -23.39 -9.26
CA LEU A 320 11.01 -22.81 -9.75
C LEU A 320 11.51 -23.49 -11.04
N ALA A 321 11.26 -24.79 -11.22
CA ALA A 321 11.54 -25.45 -12.51
C ALA A 321 10.55 -25.03 -13.61
N ALA A 322 9.29 -24.71 -13.27
CA ALA A 322 8.34 -24.15 -14.23
C ALA A 322 8.76 -22.74 -14.70
N MET A 323 9.37 -21.94 -13.83
CA MET A 323 9.94 -20.63 -14.16
C MET A 323 11.25 -20.69 -14.99
N LEU A 324 11.81 -21.88 -15.24
CA LEU A 324 12.98 -22.08 -16.11
C LEU A 324 12.55 -22.69 -17.46
N LYS A 325 12.59 -21.89 -18.53
CA LYS A 325 12.39 -22.36 -19.91
C LYS A 325 13.42 -23.46 -20.22
N GLY A 326 12.94 -24.64 -20.62
CA GLY A 326 13.80 -25.80 -20.89
C GLY A 326 14.24 -26.60 -19.66
N SER A 327 13.61 -26.43 -18.48
CA SER A 327 14.00 -27.11 -17.22
C SER A 327 14.28 -28.62 -17.32
N LYS A 328 13.48 -29.37 -18.10
CA LYS A 328 13.73 -30.80 -18.38
C LYS A 328 15.11 -31.04 -19.02
N GLU A 329 15.54 -30.16 -19.92
CA GLU A 329 16.79 -30.26 -20.69
C GLU A 329 18.02 -29.96 -19.81
N TYR A 330 17.83 -29.17 -18.74
CA TYR A 330 18.84 -28.93 -17.69
C TYR A 330 18.87 -30.00 -16.59
N GLY A 331 18.10 -31.10 -16.73
CA GLY A 331 18.05 -32.19 -15.75
C GLY A 331 17.14 -31.94 -14.54
N TYR A 332 16.36 -30.85 -14.51
CA TYR A 332 15.31 -30.64 -13.50
C TYR A 332 14.06 -31.45 -13.86
N GLY A 333 14.12 -32.76 -13.59
CA GLY A 333 13.01 -33.68 -13.77
C GLY A 333 11.90 -33.51 -12.73
N LYS A 334 10.86 -34.36 -12.80
CA LYS A 334 9.83 -34.42 -11.75
C LYS A 334 10.41 -35.02 -10.47
N GLU A 335 10.16 -34.38 -9.33
CA GLU A 335 10.35 -34.94 -8.00
C GLU A 335 9.05 -35.66 -7.58
N ARG A 336 9.19 -36.85 -6.97
CA ARG A 336 8.09 -37.64 -6.44
C ARG A 336 8.05 -37.49 -4.93
N VAL A 337 6.89 -37.15 -4.38
CA VAL A 337 6.68 -37.03 -2.93
C VAL A 337 5.57 -37.94 -2.43
N GLU A 338 5.79 -38.53 -1.26
CA GLU A 338 4.80 -39.32 -0.55
C GLU A 338 3.94 -38.41 0.34
N LEU A 339 2.63 -38.58 0.25
CA LEU A 339 1.60 -37.75 0.87
C LEU A 339 0.81 -38.54 1.91
N ARG A 340 0.32 -37.82 2.93
CA ARG A 340 -0.56 -38.35 3.97
C ARG A 340 -1.85 -37.56 3.94
N GLN A 341 -2.78 -37.98 3.08
CA GLN A 341 -4.05 -37.28 2.90
C GLN A 341 -4.92 -37.46 4.13
N ILE A 342 -5.23 -36.36 4.80
CA ILE A 342 -6.17 -36.34 5.90
C ILE A 342 -7.59 -36.37 5.31
N ARG A 343 -8.45 -37.21 5.89
CA ARG A 343 -9.89 -37.25 5.60
C ARG A 343 -10.66 -36.70 6.79
N GLN A 344 -11.88 -36.24 6.56
CA GLN A 344 -12.84 -36.04 7.64
C GLN A 344 -13.13 -37.36 8.38
N PRO A 345 -13.68 -37.34 9.60
CA PRO A 345 -14.01 -38.56 10.36
C PRO A 345 -15.00 -39.49 9.64
N ASP A 346 -15.82 -38.96 8.72
CA ASP A 346 -16.74 -39.71 7.85
C ASP A 346 -16.07 -40.30 6.58
N GLY A 347 -14.76 -40.10 6.42
CA GLY A 347 -13.98 -40.55 5.27
C GLY A 347 -13.97 -39.58 4.07
N THR A 348 -14.76 -38.50 4.10
CA THR A 348 -14.80 -37.52 3.00
C THR A 348 -13.51 -36.69 2.89
N PRO A 349 -13.22 -36.06 1.74
CA PRO A 349 -12.06 -35.18 1.60
C PRO A 349 -12.10 -34.02 2.61
N TRP A 350 -10.98 -33.78 3.30
CA TRP A 350 -10.85 -32.75 4.33
C TRP A 350 -11.40 -31.39 3.88
N SER A 351 -11.99 -30.66 4.82
CA SER A 351 -12.45 -29.29 4.65
C SER A 351 -12.21 -28.48 5.91
N ALA A 352 -11.92 -27.19 5.71
CA ALA A 352 -12.02 -26.20 6.77
C ALA A 352 -13.41 -26.25 7.42
N SER A 353 -13.45 -26.01 8.73
CA SER A 353 -14.69 -26.00 9.53
C SER A 353 -14.92 -24.58 10.06
N PRO A 354 -15.86 -23.80 9.50
CA PRO A 354 -16.10 -22.42 9.91
C PRO A 354 -16.43 -22.23 11.40
N ASP A 355 -16.95 -23.26 12.07
CA ASP A 355 -17.28 -23.26 13.50
C ASP A 355 -16.12 -23.74 14.40
N ALA A 356 -14.94 -24.03 13.84
CA ALA A 356 -13.77 -24.37 14.61
C ALA A 356 -13.32 -23.20 15.51
N GLU A 357 -12.58 -23.53 16.57
CA GLU A 357 -12.03 -22.56 17.54
C GLU A 357 -10.72 -21.91 17.04
N ILE A 358 -10.20 -22.39 15.90
CA ILE A 358 -8.92 -21.99 15.31
C ILE A 358 -9.19 -21.52 13.90
N LEU A 359 -8.73 -20.32 13.55
CA LEU A 359 -8.70 -19.83 12.17
C LEU A 359 -7.25 -19.73 11.70
N PHE A 360 -6.91 -20.47 10.66
CA PHE A 360 -5.60 -20.43 10.01
C PHE A 360 -5.65 -19.50 8.79
N LEU A 361 -4.90 -18.41 8.84
CA LEU A 361 -4.63 -17.55 7.68
C LEU A 361 -3.27 -17.94 7.12
N GLY A 362 -3.17 -18.27 5.83
CA GLY A 362 -1.89 -18.71 5.24
C GLY A 362 -1.77 -18.50 3.73
N ASP A 363 -0.54 -18.53 3.24
CA ASP A 363 -0.24 -18.36 1.81
C ASP A 363 0.01 -19.70 1.10
N SER A 364 0.76 -19.69 0.00
CA SER A 364 1.09 -20.89 -0.76
C SER A 364 1.87 -21.94 0.05
N TYR A 365 2.60 -21.54 1.10
CA TYR A 365 3.23 -22.50 2.04
C TYR A 365 2.20 -23.38 2.75
N ALA A 366 1.12 -22.80 3.27
CA ALA A 366 0.05 -23.58 3.87
C ALA A 366 -0.72 -24.42 2.82
N ASN A 367 -0.86 -23.90 1.59
CA ASN A 367 -1.77 -24.40 0.55
C ASN A 367 -1.14 -25.41 -0.45
N ILE A 368 0.20 -25.56 -0.47
CA ILE A 368 0.98 -26.34 -1.45
C ILE A 368 0.50 -27.79 -1.65
N PHE A 369 0.08 -28.48 -0.57
CA PHE A 369 -0.46 -29.85 -0.62
C PHE A 369 -1.98 -29.90 -0.32
N SER A 370 -2.66 -28.75 -0.41
CA SER A 370 -4.11 -28.59 -0.20
C SER A 370 -4.85 -28.30 -1.51
N LEU A 371 -4.24 -27.53 -2.41
CA LEU A 371 -4.83 -27.06 -3.67
C LEU A 371 -4.28 -27.81 -4.90
N ASP A 372 -5.17 -28.47 -5.63
CA ASP A 372 -4.85 -29.27 -6.83
C ASP A 372 -4.07 -28.48 -7.91
N GLY A 373 -4.38 -27.19 -8.08
CA GLY A 373 -3.69 -26.29 -9.01
C GLY A 373 -2.18 -26.11 -8.75
N MET A 374 -1.72 -26.43 -7.53
CA MET A 374 -0.28 -26.46 -7.19
C MET A 374 0.45 -27.69 -7.76
N GLY A 375 -0.28 -28.70 -8.26
CA GLY A 375 0.27 -29.91 -8.87
C GLY A 375 0.91 -30.92 -7.90
N TRP A 376 0.90 -30.63 -6.60
CA TRP A 376 1.49 -31.48 -5.54
C TRP A 376 0.46 -32.30 -4.75
N GLY A 377 -0.77 -32.44 -5.27
CA GLY A 377 -1.86 -33.17 -4.62
C GLY A 377 -2.66 -32.33 -3.62
N THR A 378 -3.57 -32.99 -2.91
CA THR A 378 -4.56 -32.35 -2.02
C THR A 378 -4.70 -33.06 -0.68
N GLY A 379 -5.23 -32.36 0.33
CA GLY A 379 -5.56 -32.93 1.64
C GLY A 379 -4.36 -33.28 2.52
N SER A 380 -3.15 -32.85 2.18
CA SER A 380 -1.91 -33.13 2.92
C SER A 380 -1.19 -31.86 3.38
N GLY A 381 -1.80 -30.69 3.20
CA GLY A 381 -1.21 -29.40 3.54
C GLY A 381 -1.07 -29.13 5.03
N LEU A 382 -0.52 -27.96 5.35
CA LEU A 382 -0.15 -27.60 6.71
C LEU A 382 -1.36 -27.61 7.65
N VAL A 383 -2.51 -27.12 7.17
CA VAL A 383 -3.75 -26.99 7.96
C VAL A 383 -4.38 -28.36 8.22
N GLU A 384 -4.34 -29.25 7.23
CA GLU A 384 -4.81 -30.62 7.35
C GLU A 384 -3.99 -31.41 8.37
N GLN A 385 -2.65 -31.35 8.28
CA GLN A 385 -1.77 -31.98 9.27
C GLN A 385 -1.93 -31.34 10.66
N LEU A 386 -2.19 -30.03 10.74
CA LEU A 386 -2.44 -29.33 12.01
C LEU A 386 -3.72 -29.85 12.68
N GLY A 387 -4.82 -29.98 11.94
CA GLY A 387 -6.07 -30.56 12.45
C GLY A 387 -5.94 -32.02 12.88
N PHE A 388 -5.16 -32.81 12.13
CA PHE A 388 -4.80 -34.19 12.50
C PHE A 388 -4.00 -34.24 13.82
N HIS A 389 -2.94 -33.42 13.95
CA HIS A 389 -2.09 -33.43 15.15
C HIS A 389 -2.79 -32.88 16.39
N LEU A 390 -3.54 -31.78 16.25
CA LEU A 390 -4.41 -31.23 17.30
C LEU A 390 -5.63 -32.11 17.62
N ARG A 391 -5.92 -33.12 16.80
CA ARG A 391 -7.12 -33.98 16.90
C ARG A 391 -8.41 -33.15 17.04
N ARG A 392 -8.52 -32.05 16.30
CA ARG A 392 -9.69 -31.15 16.36
C ARG A 392 -9.88 -30.39 15.05
N PRO A 393 -11.10 -29.94 14.72
CA PRO A 393 -11.35 -29.19 13.49
C PRO A 393 -10.61 -27.85 13.50
N VAL A 394 -10.21 -27.41 12.30
CA VAL A 394 -9.53 -26.14 12.04
C VAL A 394 -10.28 -25.41 10.92
N ASP A 395 -10.47 -24.11 11.07
CA ASP A 395 -10.95 -23.23 10.01
C ASP A 395 -9.77 -22.62 9.25
N SER A 396 -9.95 -22.22 8.00
CA SER A 396 -8.86 -21.60 7.24
C SER A 396 -9.32 -20.66 6.13
N ILE A 397 -8.55 -19.59 5.96
CA ILE A 397 -8.54 -18.75 4.76
C ILE A 397 -7.12 -18.85 4.18
N LEU A 398 -6.98 -19.65 3.12
CA LEU A 398 -5.71 -19.83 2.41
C LEU A 398 -5.82 -19.11 1.05
N ILE A 399 -4.86 -18.25 0.72
CA ILE A 399 -4.82 -17.54 -0.57
C ILE A 399 -3.36 -17.50 -1.03
N ASN A 400 -3.08 -18.04 -2.21
CA ASN A 400 -1.75 -17.96 -2.80
C ASN A 400 -1.32 -16.50 -3.06
N ASP A 401 -0.04 -16.22 -2.81
CA ASP A 401 0.62 -14.92 -2.98
C ASP A 401 0.22 -13.81 -1.97
N LYS A 402 1.13 -12.84 -1.78
CA LYS A 402 0.95 -11.62 -0.96
C LYS A 402 0.47 -11.89 0.48
N GLY A 403 1.07 -12.89 1.12
CA GLY A 403 0.78 -13.28 2.52
C GLY A 403 0.86 -12.14 3.52
N SER A 404 1.60 -11.05 3.22
CA SER A 404 1.60 -9.79 3.97
C SER A 404 0.23 -9.15 4.20
N PHE A 405 -0.81 -9.43 3.38
CA PHE A 405 -2.15 -8.86 3.62
C PHE A 405 -3.36 -9.61 3.07
N THR A 406 -3.25 -10.50 2.07
CA THR A 406 -4.43 -11.01 1.31
C THR A 406 -5.44 -11.75 2.16
N THR A 407 -5.00 -12.69 3.00
CA THR A 407 -5.86 -13.48 3.88
C THR A 407 -6.51 -12.65 4.99
N ARG A 408 -5.77 -11.70 5.58
CA ARG A 408 -6.31 -10.67 6.48
C ARG A 408 -7.36 -9.79 5.79
N GLN A 409 -7.14 -9.45 4.51
CA GLN A 409 -8.06 -8.61 3.74
C GLN A 409 -9.36 -9.35 3.41
N GLN A 410 -9.28 -10.63 3.03
CA GLN A 410 -10.46 -11.49 2.86
C GLN A 410 -11.26 -11.56 4.16
N LEU A 411 -10.60 -11.81 5.30
CA LEU A 411 -11.24 -11.82 6.62
C LEU A 411 -11.95 -10.48 6.94
N GLY A 412 -11.26 -9.35 6.75
CA GLY A 412 -11.87 -8.02 6.93
C GLY A 412 -13.05 -7.76 5.97
N ASN A 413 -12.98 -8.28 4.73
CA ASN A 413 -14.06 -8.17 3.75
C ASN A 413 -15.28 -9.03 4.13
N GLU A 414 -15.10 -10.24 4.68
CA GLU A 414 -16.17 -11.07 5.25
C GLU A 414 -16.86 -10.34 6.42
N LEU A 415 -16.06 -9.81 7.36
CA LEU A 415 -16.56 -9.07 8.52
C LEU A 415 -17.35 -7.82 8.12
N LYS A 416 -16.86 -7.04 7.15
CA LYS A 416 -17.56 -5.86 6.61
C LYS A 416 -18.90 -6.18 5.93
N ARG A 417 -19.07 -7.40 5.40
CA ARG A 417 -20.35 -7.91 4.86
C ARG A 417 -21.30 -8.41 5.95
N GLY A 418 -20.87 -8.44 7.21
CA GLY A 418 -21.62 -8.99 8.33
C GLY A 418 -21.56 -10.52 8.42
N GLN A 419 -20.54 -11.15 7.82
CA GLN A 419 -20.22 -12.56 8.00
C GLN A 419 -19.17 -12.65 9.11
N ASP A 420 -19.59 -12.98 10.34
CA ASP A 420 -18.67 -12.98 11.49
C ASP A 420 -17.79 -14.23 11.55
N ARG A 421 -16.79 -14.32 10.66
CA ARG A 421 -15.85 -15.45 10.60
C ARG A 421 -14.99 -15.60 11.87
N LEU A 422 -14.92 -14.55 12.69
CA LEU A 422 -14.26 -14.56 14.00
C LEU A 422 -15.15 -15.10 15.13
N ALA A 423 -16.45 -15.35 14.87
CA ALA A 423 -17.33 -15.96 15.87
C ALA A 423 -16.80 -17.32 16.33
N GLY A 424 -16.87 -17.55 17.65
CA GLY A 424 -16.41 -18.79 18.31
C GLY A 424 -14.89 -19.00 18.36
N LYS A 425 -14.09 -18.22 17.62
CA LYS A 425 -12.63 -18.37 17.56
C LYS A 425 -11.98 -18.09 18.92
N LYS A 426 -10.84 -18.74 19.15
CA LYS A 426 -9.95 -18.59 20.32
C LYS A 426 -8.53 -18.25 19.89
N VAL A 427 -8.09 -18.83 18.78
CA VAL A 427 -6.77 -18.56 18.18
C VAL A 427 -6.92 -18.23 16.71
N VAL A 428 -6.21 -17.19 16.26
CA VAL A 428 -5.85 -17.01 14.86
C VAL A 428 -4.38 -17.35 14.71
N VAL A 429 -4.06 -18.27 13.80
CA VAL A 429 -2.69 -18.47 13.33
C VAL A 429 -2.54 -17.67 12.04
N TYR A 430 -1.54 -16.81 11.96
CA TYR A 430 -1.24 -16.02 10.77
C TYR A 430 0.11 -16.41 10.19
N GLU A 431 0.07 -17.22 9.15
CA GLU A 431 1.19 -17.70 8.36
C GLU A 431 1.43 -16.81 7.13
N PHE A 432 2.70 -16.59 6.83
CA PHE A 432 3.17 -15.97 5.58
C PHE A 432 4.64 -16.31 5.34
N ALA A 433 5.06 -16.35 4.08
CA ALA A 433 6.47 -16.48 3.72
C ALA A 433 7.32 -15.32 4.26
N ALA A 434 8.40 -15.59 4.99
CA ALA A 434 9.22 -14.58 5.68
C ALA A 434 9.78 -13.47 4.76
N ARG A 435 9.95 -13.76 3.46
CA ARG A 435 10.31 -12.76 2.42
C ARG A 435 9.35 -11.55 2.37
N GLU A 436 8.08 -11.76 2.73
CA GLU A 436 7.05 -10.72 2.76
C GLU A 436 7.42 -9.59 3.74
N LEU A 437 8.22 -9.86 4.78
CA LEU A 437 8.69 -8.84 5.72
C LEU A 437 9.50 -7.72 5.02
N ALA A 438 10.28 -8.06 4.00
CA ALA A 438 11.06 -7.09 3.21
C ALA A 438 10.37 -6.62 1.92
N LEU A 439 9.43 -7.40 1.38
CA LEU A 439 8.87 -7.20 0.03
C LEU A 439 7.37 -6.88 0.00
N GLY A 440 6.61 -7.41 0.96
CA GLY A 440 5.15 -7.34 1.01
C GLY A 440 4.57 -5.99 1.42
N ASN A 441 3.28 -5.78 1.13
CA ASN A 441 2.56 -4.56 1.47
C ASN A 441 1.74 -4.80 2.75
N TRP A 442 2.24 -4.30 3.87
CA TRP A 442 1.72 -4.54 5.21
C TRP A 442 0.52 -3.63 5.51
N LYS A 443 -0.55 -3.80 4.72
CA LYS A 443 -1.77 -3.01 4.85
C LYS A 443 -2.35 -3.13 6.27
N LEU A 444 -2.73 -1.98 6.84
CA LEU A 444 -3.62 -1.91 8.00
C LEU A 444 -5.03 -2.31 7.54
N ILE A 445 -5.70 -3.18 8.28
CA ILE A 445 -6.95 -3.81 7.84
C ILE A 445 -7.97 -3.78 8.97
N ASP A 446 -9.05 -3.07 8.72
CA ASP A 446 -10.21 -2.98 9.60
C ASP A 446 -11.04 -4.28 9.59
N LEU A 447 -11.19 -4.87 10.79
CA LEU A 447 -11.97 -6.06 11.14
C LEU A 447 -13.31 -5.73 11.83
N SER A 448 -13.80 -4.50 11.67
CA SER A 448 -15.12 -4.11 12.16
C SER A 448 -16.21 -5.01 11.57
N LEU A 449 -17.09 -5.51 12.45
CA LEU A 449 -18.24 -6.29 12.00
C LEU A 449 -19.28 -5.32 11.42
N GLY A 450 -19.46 -5.36 10.10
CA GLY A 450 -20.53 -4.65 9.44
C GLY A 450 -21.89 -5.19 9.88
N LYS A 451 -22.92 -4.32 9.94
CA LYS A 451 -24.29 -4.81 9.98
C LYS A 451 -24.52 -5.69 8.75
N ARG A 452 -24.95 -6.96 8.94
CA ARG A 452 -25.42 -7.83 7.84
C ARG A 452 -26.37 -7.00 6.99
N ALA A 453 -26.04 -6.84 5.72
CA ALA A 453 -26.69 -5.84 4.91
C ALA A 453 -28.15 -6.24 4.60
N GLU A 454 -29.09 -5.69 5.36
CA GLU A 454 -30.42 -5.37 4.84
C GLU A 454 -30.23 -4.33 3.73
N ARG A 455 -29.91 -4.81 2.53
CA ARG A 455 -29.84 -3.93 1.36
C ARG A 455 -31.25 -3.46 1.02
N PRO A 456 -31.41 -2.24 0.47
CA PRO A 456 -32.61 -1.85 -0.27
C PRO A 456 -32.63 -2.59 -1.62
N GLN A 457 -32.75 -3.91 -1.58
CA GLN A 457 -33.18 -4.70 -2.72
C GLN A 457 -34.70 -4.63 -2.76
N THR A 458 -35.28 -4.35 -3.92
CA THR A 458 -36.67 -4.72 -4.16
C THR A 458 -36.78 -6.24 -3.93
N ALA A 459 -37.90 -6.73 -3.39
CA ALA A 459 -38.04 -8.16 -3.06
C ALA A 459 -37.70 -9.07 -4.26
N ALA A 460 -38.00 -8.61 -5.48
CA ALA A 460 -37.64 -9.27 -6.74
C ALA A 460 -36.12 -9.40 -6.97
N ALA A 461 -35.30 -8.39 -6.62
CA ALA A 461 -33.85 -8.45 -6.77
C ALA A 461 -33.20 -9.40 -5.74
N ALA A 462 -33.74 -9.45 -4.52
CA ALA A 462 -33.34 -10.43 -3.50
C ALA A 462 -33.70 -11.86 -3.94
N GLN A 463 -34.95 -12.07 -4.38
CA GLN A 463 -35.42 -13.34 -4.93
C GLN A 463 -34.60 -13.79 -6.14
N ALA A 464 -34.16 -12.88 -7.02
CA ALA A 464 -33.30 -13.23 -8.15
C ALA A 464 -31.91 -13.75 -7.70
N VAL A 465 -31.33 -13.19 -6.64
CA VAL A 465 -30.06 -13.67 -6.06
C VAL A 465 -30.23 -15.01 -5.36
N GLU A 466 -31.31 -15.21 -4.60
CA GLU A 466 -31.59 -16.51 -3.97
C GLU A 466 -31.93 -17.59 -5.01
N ALA A 467 -32.67 -17.25 -6.06
CA ALA A 467 -32.91 -18.15 -7.20
C ALA A 467 -31.60 -18.52 -7.90
N ALA A 468 -30.65 -17.58 -8.04
CA ALA A 468 -29.32 -17.88 -8.57
C ALA A 468 -28.50 -18.82 -7.67
N LYS A 469 -28.72 -18.80 -6.35
CA LYS A 469 -28.13 -19.77 -5.40
C LYS A 469 -28.76 -21.16 -5.48
N ALA A 470 -30.02 -21.25 -5.90
CA ALA A 470 -30.71 -22.51 -6.13
C ALA A 470 -30.46 -23.10 -7.54
N ALA A 471 -30.03 -22.31 -8.52
CA ALA A 471 -29.82 -22.75 -9.90
C ALA A 471 -28.52 -23.57 -10.07
N PRO A 472 -28.59 -24.89 -10.36
CA PRO A 472 -27.41 -25.75 -10.46
C PRO A 472 -26.56 -25.46 -11.71
N ASP A 473 -27.16 -24.97 -12.79
CA ASP A 473 -26.48 -24.67 -14.05
C ASP A 473 -25.88 -23.25 -14.11
N GLY A 474 -26.15 -22.41 -13.11
CA GLY A 474 -25.88 -20.97 -13.14
C GLY A 474 -26.92 -20.15 -13.91
N VAL A 475 -26.82 -18.82 -13.80
CA VAL A 475 -27.76 -17.83 -14.33
C VAL A 475 -27.10 -16.98 -15.41
N GLN A 476 -27.79 -16.76 -16.53
CA GLN A 476 -27.34 -15.82 -17.56
C GLN A 476 -27.65 -14.38 -17.14
N VAL A 477 -26.65 -13.51 -17.16
CA VAL A 477 -26.81 -12.07 -16.92
C VAL A 477 -26.21 -11.25 -18.06
N GLU A 478 -26.76 -10.06 -18.27
CA GLU A 478 -26.16 -9.01 -19.09
C GLU A 478 -25.72 -7.85 -18.22
N GLY A 479 -24.62 -7.18 -18.55
CA GLY A 479 -24.15 -6.01 -17.81
C GLY A 479 -23.06 -5.24 -18.55
N VAL A 480 -22.71 -4.06 -18.04
CA VAL A 480 -21.62 -3.22 -18.55
C VAL A 480 -20.43 -3.29 -17.61
N ILE A 481 -19.23 -3.48 -18.16
CA ILE A 481 -17.97 -3.53 -17.38
C ILE A 481 -17.59 -2.12 -16.93
N GLU A 482 -17.69 -1.85 -15.63
CA GLU A 482 -17.20 -0.61 -15.01
C GLU A 482 -15.69 -0.69 -14.74
N GLU A 483 -15.20 -1.82 -14.24
CA GLU A 483 -13.80 -2.01 -13.86
C GLU A 483 -13.42 -3.48 -14.10
N ILE A 484 -12.20 -3.73 -14.53
CA ILE A 484 -11.64 -5.08 -14.71
C ILE A 484 -10.17 -5.07 -14.32
N THR A 485 -9.81 -6.01 -13.46
CA THR A 485 -8.41 -6.28 -13.08
C THR A 485 -7.71 -7.13 -14.14
N ARG A 486 -6.37 -7.11 -14.15
CA ARG A 486 -5.56 -7.89 -15.08
C ARG A 486 -4.72 -8.92 -14.33
N PRO A 487 -4.49 -10.12 -14.91
CA PRO A 487 -3.59 -11.09 -14.30
C PRO A 487 -2.13 -10.60 -14.41
N PRO A 488 -1.18 -11.26 -13.73
CA PRO A 488 0.23 -11.19 -14.08
C PRO A 488 0.47 -11.61 -15.54
N ARG A 489 1.69 -11.40 -16.04
CA ARG A 489 2.05 -11.91 -17.37
C ARG A 489 2.34 -13.42 -17.27
N PRO A 490 1.99 -14.20 -18.31
CA PRO A 490 2.60 -15.51 -18.55
C PRO A 490 4.10 -15.52 -18.29
N GLY A 491 4.57 -16.50 -17.52
CA GLY A 491 5.96 -16.73 -17.15
C GLY A 491 6.54 -15.74 -16.14
N SER A 492 5.81 -14.70 -15.72
CA SER A 492 6.34 -13.67 -14.81
C SER A 492 6.09 -13.93 -13.33
N THR A 493 5.48 -15.07 -12.97
CA THR A 493 5.28 -15.49 -11.57
C THR A 493 5.37 -17.00 -11.44
N ALA A 494 5.57 -17.48 -10.22
CA ALA A 494 5.53 -18.91 -9.88
C ALA A 494 4.15 -19.57 -10.08
N TYR A 495 3.07 -18.78 -10.25
CA TYR A 495 1.71 -19.28 -10.39
C TYR A 495 1.25 -19.23 -11.85
N LYS A 496 0.99 -20.42 -12.41
CA LYS A 496 0.41 -20.61 -13.76
C LYS A 496 -1.07 -20.19 -13.86
N ASP A 497 -1.75 -20.03 -12.73
CA ASP A 497 -3.21 -19.80 -12.64
C ASP A 497 -3.52 -18.55 -11.83
N ALA A 498 -4.35 -17.65 -12.36
CA ALA A 498 -4.73 -16.40 -11.69
C ALA A 498 -6.20 -16.04 -11.91
N VAL A 499 -6.90 -15.72 -10.81
CA VAL A 499 -8.29 -15.24 -10.80
C VAL A 499 -8.31 -13.71 -10.83
N ILE A 500 -9.07 -13.14 -11.75
CA ILE A 500 -9.31 -11.69 -11.86
C ILE A 500 -10.74 -11.34 -11.48
N ALA A 501 -10.92 -10.12 -10.99
CA ALA A 501 -12.20 -9.50 -10.67
C ALA A 501 -12.68 -8.51 -11.74
N ILE A 502 -13.99 -8.53 -12.01
CA ILE A 502 -14.74 -7.63 -12.89
C ILE A 502 -15.86 -6.97 -12.08
N HIS A 503 -15.99 -5.65 -12.13
CA HIS A 503 -17.17 -4.92 -11.64
C HIS A 503 -18.16 -4.74 -12.79
N LEU A 504 -19.33 -5.36 -12.68
CA LEU A 504 -20.44 -5.13 -13.62
C LEU A 504 -21.46 -4.15 -13.04
N LYS A 505 -21.98 -3.27 -13.89
CA LYS A 505 -23.11 -2.37 -13.62
C LYS A 505 -24.23 -2.56 -14.65
N GLN A 506 -25.40 -1.99 -14.36
CA GLN A 506 -26.61 -2.13 -15.16
C GLN A 506 -27.02 -3.60 -15.36
N VAL A 507 -26.78 -4.43 -14.34
CA VAL A 507 -26.87 -5.89 -14.45
C VAL A 507 -28.32 -6.34 -14.51
N THR A 508 -28.67 -7.12 -15.54
CA THR A 508 -30.00 -7.70 -15.74
C THR A 508 -29.93 -9.20 -15.99
N SER A 509 -31.04 -9.89 -15.71
CA SER A 509 -31.26 -11.32 -16.03
C SER A 509 -32.65 -11.42 -16.64
N GLY A 510 -32.75 -11.91 -17.88
CA GLY A 510 -34.03 -11.96 -18.62
C GLY A 510 -34.71 -10.58 -18.73
N GLY A 511 -33.93 -9.52 -18.93
CA GLY A 511 -34.42 -8.13 -19.00
C GLY A 511 -34.78 -7.47 -17.67
N LYS A 512 -34.76 -8.20 -16.53
CA LYS A 512 -35.08 -7.65 -15.19
C LYS A 512 -33.82 -7.31 -14.40
N PRO A 513 -33.81 -6.27 -13.55
CA PRO A 513 -32.67 -5.95 -12.68
C PRO A 513 -32.23 -7.13 -11.81
N PHE A 514 -30.93 -7.41 -11.79
CA PHE A 514 -30.33 -8.53 -11.04
C PHE A 514 -29.40 -8.00 -9.94
N ALA A 515 -29.48 -8.55 -8.73
CA ALA A 515 -28.59 -8.24 -7.61
C ALA A 515 -28.41 -6.73 -7.26
N GLY A 516 -29.43 -5.90 -7.49
CA GLY A 516 -29.31 -4.44 -7.30
C GLY A 516 -28.58 -3.72 -8.46
N SER A 517 -28.54 -4.35 -9.63
CA SER A 517 -27.93 -3.87 -10.87
C SER A 517 -26.41 -3.70 -10.84
N GLN A 518 -25.71 -4.19 -9.80
CA GLN A 518 -24.25 -4.20 -9.73
C GLN A 518 -23.73 -5.45 -9.01
N ILE A 519 -22.71 -6.10 -9.56
CA ILE A 519 -22.06 -7.29 -8.97
C ILE A 519 -20.55 -7.28 -9.20
N VAL A 520 -19.83 -8.10 -8.42
CA VAL A 520 -18.46 -8.52 -8.74
C VAL A 520 -18.51 -9.91 -9.38
N VAL A 521 -17.80 -10.08 -10.49
CA VAL A 521 -17.58 -11.38 -11.12
C VAL A 521 -16.11 -11.73 -11.02
N PHE A 522 -15.79 -12.83 -10.35
CA PHE A 522 -14.50 -13.49 -10.46
C PHE A 522 -14.49 -14.41 -11.68
N CYS A 523 -13.35 -14.46 -12.39
CA CYS A 523 -13.13 -15.37 -13.50
C CYS A 523 -11.64 -15.66 -13.65
N TRP A 524 -11.30 -16.69 -14.41
CA TRP A 524 -9.92 -16.93 -14.80
C TRP A 524 -9.39 -15.80 -15.69
N GLY A 525 -8.31 -15.14 -15.25
CA GLY A 525 -7.52 -14.23 -16.10
C GLY A 525 -6.35 -14.93 -16.78
N MET A 526 -5.78 -15.94 -16.11
CA MET A 526 -4.70 -16.79 -16.61
C MET A 526 -4.93 -18.23 -16.17
N ARG A 527 -4.66 -19.20 -17.06
CA ARG A 527 -4.73 -20.65 -16.80
C ARG A 527 -3.58 -21.36 -17.48
N ASP A 528 -2.90 -22.26 -16.77
CA ASP A 528 -1.75 -23.01 -17.27
C ASP A 528 -0.71 -22.12 -17.99
N ASP A 529 -0.45 -20.94 -17.40
CA ASP A 529 0.45 -19.90 -17.89
C ASP A 529 0.02 -19.25 -19.23
N VAL A 530 -1.27 -19.33 -19.56
CA VAL A 530 -1.87 -18.73 -20.76
C VAL A 530 -2.97 -17.74 -20.38
N ALA A 531 -2.94 -16.55 -20.97
CA ALA A 531 -3.98 -15.53 -20.82
C ALA A 531 -5.33 -16.01 -21.38
N THR A 532 -6.40 -15.90 -20.59
CA THR A 532 -7.74 -16.34 -21.01
C THR A 532 -8.45 -15.29 -21.87
N ALA A 533 -9.59 -15.67 -22.47
CA ALA A 533 -10.46 -14.75 -23.20
C ALA A 533 -10.91 -13.52 -22.36
N ALA A 534 -10.99 -13.63 -21.03
CA ALA A 534 -11.40 -12.52 -20.16
C ALA A 534 -10.41 -11.33 -20.17
N THR A 535 -9.17 -11.56 -20.59
CA THR A 535 -8.18 -10.48 -20.79
C THR A 535 -8.54 -9.55 -21.94
N ARG A 536 -9.38 -9.98 -22.89
CA ARG A 536 -9.83 -9.18 -24.04
C ARG A 536 -10.88 -8.14 -23.68
N TYR A 537 -11.66 -8.38 -22.62
CA TYR A 537 -12.72 -7.48 -22.18
C TYR A 537 -12.20 -6.08 -21.84
N ARG A 538 -12.96 -5.05 -22.18
CA ARG A 538 -12.64 -3.64 -21.92
C ARG A 538 -13.70 -2.92 -21.09
N ARG A 539 -13.27 -1.85 -20.41
CA ARG A 539 -14.17 -0.95 -19.68
C ARG A 539 -15.17 -0.28 -20.64
N GLY A 540 -16.44 -0.24 -20.25
CA GLY A 540 -17.55 0.25 -21.06
C GLY A 540 -18.18 -0.80 -21.99
N GLU A 541 -17.58 -1.98 -22.12
CA GLU A 541 -18.13 -3.08 -22.93
C GLU A 541 -19.38 -3.67 -22.26
N ARG A 542 -20.42 -3.97 -23.07
CA ARG A 542 -21.59 -4.73 -22.63
C ARG A 542 -21.35 -6.22 -22.90
N VAL A 543 -21.47 -7.04 -21.86
CA VAL A 543 -21.19 -8.48 -21.90
C VAL A 543 -22.40 -9.28 -21.43
N ALA A 544 -22.58 -10.47 -22.00
CA ALA A 544 -23.52 -11.49 -21.54
C ALA A 544 -22.71 -12.67 -20.97
N LEU A 545 -22.94 -13.01 -19.69
CA LEU A 545 -22.13 -13.98 -18.95
C LEU A 545 -23.01 -14.99 -18.20
N LYS A 546 -22.62 -16.27 -18.22
CA LYS A 546 -23.23 -17.31 -17.39
C LYS A 546 -22.53 -17.34 -16.03
N LEU A 547 -23.25 -17.08 -14.95
CA LEU A 547 -22.69 -16.87 -13.62
C LEU A 547 -23.18 -17.89 -12.60
N ARG A 548 -22.33 -18.24 -11.64
CA ARG A 548 -22.69 -19.02 -10.44
C ARG A 548 -22.37 -18.20 -9.18
N PRO A 549 -23.16 -18.24 -8.10
CA PRO A 549 -22.80 -17.55 -6.88
C PRO A 549 -21.46 -18.05 -6.33
N TRP A 550 -20.60 -17.12 -5.92
CA TRP A 550 -19.24 -17.43 -5.50
C TRP A 550 -19.19 -18.48 -4.37
N SER A 551 -20.13 -18.41 -3.42
CA SER A 551 -20.25 -19.36 -2.30
C SER A 551 -20.44 -20.83 -2.70
N GLN A 552 -20.88 -21.12 -3.93
CA GLN A 552 -20.97 -22.50 -4.45
C GLN A 552 -19.60 -23.06 -4.87
N VAL A 553 -18.67 -22.19 -5.28
CA VAL A 553 -17.42 -22.57 -5.95
C VAL A 553 -16.16 -22.04 -5.26
N GLU A 554 -16.31 -21.24 -4.21
CA GLU A 554 -15.22 -20.68 -3.40
C GLU A 554 -14.30 -21.77 -2.83
N ARG A 555 -14.83 -22.93 -2.43
CA ARG A 555 -14.01 -24.08 -2.00
C ARG A 555 -13.08 -24.59 -3.12
N LYS A 556 -13.45 -24.43 -4.39
CA LYS A 556 -12.67 -24.87 -5.56
C LYS A 556 -11.71 -23.79 -6.05
N TYR A 557 -12.10 -22.51 -6.02
CA TYR A 557 -11.37 -21.41 -6.66
C TYR A 557 -10.83 -20.33 -5.71
N GLY A 558 -11.26 -20.30 -4.46
CA GLY A 558 -10.96 -19.22 -3.51
C GLY A 558 -9.50 -19.12 -3.08
N SER A 559 -8.76 -20.22 -3.12
CA SER A 559 -7.36 -20.28 -2.69
C SER A 559 -6.34 -19.99 -3.79
N TYR A 560 -6.76 -19.80 -5.04
CA TYR A 560 -5.88 -19.39 -6.13
C TYR A 560 -5.39 -17.94 -5.95
N GLN A 561 -4.31 -17.56 -6.65
CA GLN A 561 -3.85 -16.18 -6.68
C GLN A 561 -4.97 -15.29 -7.23
N ARG A 562 -5.40 -14.30 -6.45
CA ARG A 562 -6.56 -13.45 -6.78
C ARG A 562 -6.17 -11.98 -6.89
N ILE A 563 -6.60 -11.35 -7.97
CA ILE A 563 -6.40 -9.93 -8.24
C ILE A 563 -7.76 -9.24 -8.06
N GLU A 564 -7.95 -8.62 -6.90
CA GLU A 564 -9.21 -7.96 -6.53
C GLU A 564 -9.25 -6.49 -6.93
N LEU A 565 -10.47 -6.00 -7.15
CA LEU A 565 -10.78 -4.58 -7.34
C LEU A 565 -10.30 -3.79 -6.12
N GLN A 566 -9.70 -2.61 -6.34
CA GLN A 566 -9.26 -1.72 -5.25
C GLN A 566 -10.35 -0.69 -4.86
N ASN A 567 -11.60 -0.96 -5.20
CA ASN A 567 -12.74 -0.09 -4.94
C ASN A 567 -13.48 -0.53 -3.66
N ASP A 568 -13.49 0.32 -2.63
CA ASP A 568 -14.20 0.10 -1.36
C ASP A 568 -15.69 -0.25 -1.56
N ASP A 569 -16.35 0.31 -2.57
CA ASP A 569 -17.77 0.05 -2.84
C ASP A 569 -17.99 -1.40 -3.34
N ALA A 570 -17.02 -1.97 -4.06
CA ALA A 570 -17.10 -3.33 -4.60
C ALA A 570 -17.08 -4.40 -3.49
N VAL A 571 -16.56 -4.07 -2.30
CA VAL A 571 -16.57 -4.98 -1.13
C VAL A 571 -18.00 -5.33 -0.74
N PHE A 572 -18.98 -4.43 -0.91
CA PHE A 572 -20.37 -4.65 -0.50
C PHE A 572 -21.26 -5.31 -1.56
N LEU A 573 -20.75 -5.58 -2.76
CA LEU A 573 -21.50 -6.20 -3.86
C LEU A 573 -21.58 -7.73 -3.72
N ASP A 574 -22.57 -8.33 -4.37
CA ASP A 574 -22.65 -9.78 -4.48
C ASP A 574 -21.56 -10.30 -5.40
N ILE A 575 -20.91 -11.39 -4.99
CA ILE A 575 -19.81 -12.02 -5.72
C ILE A 575 -20.33 -13.24 -6.46
N PHE A 576 -20.03 -13.29 -7.75
CA PHE A 576 -20.31 -14.39 -8.65
C PHE A 576 -19.03 -14.90 -9.30
N TRP A 577 -19.09 -16.09 -9.84
CA TRP A 577 -18.07 -16.74 -10.66
C TRP A 577 -18.56 -16.88 -12.08
N LEU A 578 -17.71 -16.60 -13.06
CA LEU A 578 -17.97 -16.92 -14.46
C LEU A 578 -17.94 -18.45 -14.64
N ALA A 579 -19.10 -19.05 -14.92
CA ALA A 579 -19.27 -20.50 -14.97
C ALA A 579 -18.32 -21.16 -15.98
N GLN A 580 -17.59 -22.19 -15.53
CA GLN A 580 -16.74 -23.01 -16.37
C GLN A 580 -17.46 -24.33 -16.76
N PRO A 581 -17.12 -24.96 -17.90
CA PRO A 581 -17.68 -26.26 -18.28
C PRO A 581 -17.52 -27.34 -17.19
N GLU A 582 -16.37 -27.36 -16.53
CA GLU A 582 -16.02 -28.29 -15.44
C GLU A 582 -16.64 -27.95 -14.07
N ASP A 583 -17.53 -26.95 -13.99
CA ASP A 583 -18.34 -26.70 -12.80
C ASP A 583 -19.59 -27.60 -12.75
N GLY A 584 -19.91 -28.31 -13.84
CA GLY A 584 -21.09 -29.16 -13.98
C GLY A 584 -20.97 -30.60 -13.48
N GLY A 585 -19.84 -31.02 -12.91
CA GLY A 585 -19.62 -32.42 -12.51
C GLY A 585 -18.60 -32.61 -11.40
N ALA A 586 -18.74 -33.72 -10.66
CA ALA A 586 -17.74 -34.17 -9.69
C ALA A 586 -16.40 -34.48 -10.39
N ALA A 587 -15.29 -34.25 -9.70
CA ALA A 587 -13.96 -34.19 -10.29
C ALA A 587 -13.53 -35.48 -11.01
N ALA A 588 -13.06 -35.33 -12.25
CA ALA A 588 -12.28 -36.32 -12.98
C ALA A 588 -11.11 -35.61 -13.70
N ALA A 589 -9.88 -36.09 -13.45
CA ALA A 589 -8.67 -35.52 -14.03
C ALA A 589 -8.40 -36.06 -15.46
N PRO A 590 -7.86 -35.25 -16.38
CA PRO A 590 -7.29 -35.74 -17.64
C PRO A 590 -5.75 -35.68 -17.68
N ALA A 591 -5.18 -36.54 -18.52
CA ALA A 591 -3.75 -36.88 -18.51
C ALA A 591 -2.85 -36.00 -19.41
N SER A 592 -1.55 -36.05 -19.13
CA SER A 592 -0.47 -35.44 -19.90
C SER A 592 -0.36 -35.92 -21.35
N ARG A 593 0.08 -35.04 -22.26
CA ARG A 593 0.66 -35.42 -23.57
C ARG A 593 2.07 -34.85 -23.75
N GLN A 594 2.88 -35.57 -24.51
CA GLN A 594 4.32 -35.38 -24.66
C GLN A 594 4.70 -34.53 -25.88
N ASP A 595 5.74 -33.72 -25.68
CA ASP A 595 6.95 -33.54 -26.51
C ASP A 595 6.89 -33.76 -28.05
N ALA A 596 7.39 -32.76 -28.80
CA ALA A 596 7.99 -32.96 -30.12
C ALA A 596 9.18 -31.98 -30.33
N LYS A 597 10.32 -32.50 -30.78
CA LYS A 597 11.61 -31.79 -30.90
C LYS A 597 11.80 -31.13 -32.27
N GLY A 598 12.72 -30.16 -32.36
CA GLY A 598 13.32 -29.71 -33.62
C GLY A 598 14.46 -28.70 -33.42
N ALA A 599 15.71 -29.15 -33.45
CA ALA A 599 16.90 -28.32 -33.27
C ALA A 599 17.85 -28.42 -34.48
N VAL A 600 18.49 -27.30 -34.86
CA VAL A 600 19.73 -27.25 -35.66
C VAL A 600 20.58 -26.06 -35.19
N ALA A 601 21.91 -26.26 -35.10
CA ALA A 601 22.90 -25.23 -34.72
C ALA A 601 23.25 -24.29 -35.91
N VAL A 602 24.15 -23.29 -35.80
CA VAL A 602 25.63 -23.41 -35.72
C VAL A 602 26.26 -22.05 -35.32
N SER A 603 27.50 -22.11 -34.82
CA SER A 603 28.48 -21.08 -34.40
C SER A 603 28.68 -19.85 -35.32
N ASP A 604 29.45 -18.78 -35.03
CA ASP A 604 30.52 -18.40 -34.05
C ASP A 604 30.43 -16.86 -33.76
N GLY A 605 31.22 -16.16 -32.93
CA GLY A 605 32.37 -16.48 -32.05
C GLY A 605 33.26 -15.22 -31.79
N ILE A 606 34.18 -15.27 -30.78
CA ILE A 606 35.32 -14.32 -30.54
C ILE A 606 34.93 -12.85 -30.17
N GLN A 607 35.07 -12.36 -28.92
CA GLN A 607 36.27 -11.82 -28.23
C GLN A 607 36.94 -10.62 -28.95
N ALA A 608 37.58 -9.61 -28.31
CA ALA A 608 38.07 -9.45 -26.94
C ALA A 608 38.20 -7.96 -26.52
N ALA A 609 38.40 -7.72 -25.21
CA ALA A 609 39.36 -6.75 -24.62
C ALA A 609 39.15 -5.21 -24.86
N SER A 610 39.57 -4.25 -24.03
CA SER A 610 40.14 -4.17 -22.68
C SER A 610 40.47 -2.70 -22.32
N ASN A 611 39.89 -2.17 -21.23
CA ASN A 611 40.57 -1.42 -20.12
C ASN A 611 41.28 -0.07 -20.39
N PRO A 612 41.74 0.68 -19.36
CA PRO A 612 41.22 0.98 -17.99
C PRO A 612 41.39 2.50 -17.59
N ALA A 613 41.13 2.82 -16.31
CA ALA A 613 41.74 3.86 -15.43
C ALA A 613 41.76 5.36 -15.89
N LEU A 614 41.64 6.39 -15.05
CA LEU A 614 42.26 6.62 -13.73
C LEU A 614 41.35 7.42 -12.74
N ALA A 615 41.84 7.62 -11.51
CA ALA A 615 41.04 8.04 -10.36
C ALA A 615 41.32 9.49 -9.85
N LYS A 616 40.30 10.09 -9.19
CA LYS A 616 40.29 10.88 -7.92
C LYS A 616 41.37 11.97 -7.67
N PRO A 617 41.07 13.09 -6.94
CA PRO A 617 40.34 13.07 -5.66
C PRO A 617 39.43 14.28 -5.31
N GLN A 618 38.78 14.18 -4.13
CA GLN A 618 38.10 15.28 -3.41
C GLN A 618 39.12 16.18 -2.66
N PRO A 619 38.66 17.35 -2.18
CA PRO A 619 38.70 17.58 -0.73
C PRO A 619 37.39 18.16 -0.15
N ALA A 620 37.38 18.44 1.15
CA ALA A 620 36.18 18.51 1.98
C ALA A 620 35.83 19.90 2.59
N ALA A 621 34.58 20.00 3.04
CA ALA A 621 34.03 20.79 4.15
C ALA A 621 34.59 22.19 4.51
N GLY A 622 33.68 23.18 4.56
CA GLY A 622 33.87 24.44 5.29
C GLY A 622 32.53 24.98 5.80
N VAL A 623 32.42 25.21 7.11
CA VAL A 623 31.24 25.79 7.78
C VAL A 623 31.53 27.25 8.12
N THR A 624 30.66 28.18 7.71
CA THR A 624 30.73 29.59 8.14
C THR A 624 29.35 30.16 8.46
N ARG A 625 29.21 30.70 9.67
CA ARG A 625 28.13 31.64 10.05
C ARG A 625 28.38 33.00 9.39
N PRO A 626 27.34 33.76 9.01
CA PRO A 626 27.44 35.21 8.87
C PRO A 626 27.22 35.91 10.22
N ALA A 627 27.92 37.02 10.43
CA ALA A 627 27.81 37.87 11.63
C ALA A 627 26.75 38.97 11.47
N ALA A 628 26.38 39.60 12.59
CA ALA A 628 25.43 40.70 12.64
C ALA A 628 26.05 42.04 12.21
N GLY A 629 25.23 42.95 11.66
CA GLY A 629 25.57 44.37 11.50
C GLY A 629 25.48 44.92 10.08
N ALA A 630 24.28 45.25 9.63
CA ALA A 630 24.04 46.17 8.51
C ALA A 630 22.77 47.01 8.80
N PRO A 631 22.67 48.28 8.37
CA PRO A 631 21.54 49.15 8.70
C PRO A 631 20.25 48.68 8.03
N GLN A 632 19.12 48.74 8.75
CA GLN A 632 17.80 48.47 8.15
C GLN A 632 17.45 49.57 7.13
N PRO A 633 17.13 49.24 5.87
CA PRO A 633 16.52 50.19 4.96
C PRO A 633 15.07 50.43 5.39
N ALA A 634 14.67 51.71 5.46
CA ALA A 634 13.31 52.07 5.80
C ALA A 634 12.31 51.61 4.70
N GLY A 635 11.27 50.89 5.11
CA GLY A 635 9.98 50.88 4.41
C GLY A 635 9.87 50.11 3.09
N LEU A 636 10.37 48.87 3.01
CA LEU A 636 9.77 47.89 2.11
C LEU A 636 8.45 47.41 2.72
N ASP A 637 7.34 47.43 1.95
CA ASP A 637 6.05 46.94 2.40
C ASP A 637 6.17 45.47 2.83
N ALA A 638 5.79 45.17 4.08
CA ALA A 638 5.82 43.83 4.63
C ALA A 638 5.02 42.83 3.77
N LYS A 639 3.92 43.26 3.13
CA LYS A 639 3.16 42.41 2.20
C LYS A 639 3.93 42.10 0.93
N LEU A 640 4.68 43.07 0.39
CA LEU A 640 5.55 42.87 -0.76
C LEU A 640 6.72 41.93 -0.41
N LEU A 641 7.31 42.06 0.77
CA LEU A 641 8.33 41.11 1.27
C LEU A 641 7.76 39.68 1.39
N PHE A 642 6.57 39.54 1.95
CA PHE A 642 5.87 38.26 2.08
C PHE A 642 5.58 37.61 0.72
N GLN A 643 5.01 38.37 -0.22
CA GLN A 643 4.73 37.89 -1.58
C GLN A 643 6.01 37.54 -2.35
N LYS A 644 7.06 38.37 -2.25
CA LYS A 644 8.35 38.08 -2.88
C LYS A 644 8.92 36.76 -2.36
N ARG A 645 8.85 36.51 -1.05
CA ARG A 645 9.35 35.26 -0.45
C ARG A 645 8.57 34.03 -0.93
N LEU A 646 7.25 34.13 -1.08
CA LEU A 646 6.45 33.05 -1.67
C LEU A 646 6.82 32.78 -3.13
N LEU A 647 7.05 33.82 -3.93
CA LEU A 647 7.46 33.69 -5.33
C LEU A 647 8.87 33.06 -5.47
N GLU A 648 9.82 33.44 -4.61
CA GLU A 648 11.14 32.80 -4.54
C GLU A 648 11.05 31.29 -4.28
N ILE A 649 10.17 30.89 -3.35
CA ILE A 649 9.94 29.49 -2.98
C ILE A 649 9.21 28.72 -4.08
N GLY A 650 8.18 29.32 -4.68
CA GLY A 650 7.44 28.74 -5.80
C GLY A 650 8.29 28.55 -7.07
N GLY A 651 9.28 29.41 -7.29
CA GLY A 651 10.25 29.28 -8.39
C GLY A 651 11.38 28.26 -8.16
N SER A 652 11.57 27.78 -6.93
CA SER A 652 12.63 26.81 -6.60
C SER A 652 12.27 25.39 -7.06
N LYS A 653 13.21 24.73 -7.74
CA LYS A 653 13.14 23.31 -8.15
C LYS A 653 13.43 22.32 -7.00
N GLU A 654 13.62 22.81 -5.78
CA GLU A 654 14.06 22.02 -4.64
C GLU A 654 12.88 21.30 -3.96
N GLU A 655 12.91 19.96 -3.94
CA GLU A 655 11.87 19.09 -3.35
C GLU A 655 11.92 19.01 -1.81
N ALA A 656 12.17 20.15 -1.16
CA ALA A 656 12.22 20.24 0.30
C ALA A 656 10.81 20.11 0.92
N ARG A 657 10.68 19.26 1.96
CA ARG A 657 9.41 19.06 2.72
C ARG A 657 8.98 20.31 3.50
N PHE A 658 9.93 21.14 3.88
CA PHE A 658 9.73 22.38 4.63
C PHE A 658 10.70 23.45 4.16
N HIS A 659 10.41 24.71 4.50
CA HIS A 659 11.32 25.84 4.35
C HIS A 659 11.73 26.38 5.72
N THR A 660 13.02 26.67 5.87
CA THR A 660 13.56 27.30 7.08
C THR A 660 13.27 28.80 7.05
N GLY A 661 12.65 29.30 8.12
CA GLY A 661 12.45 30.71 8.40
C GLY A 661 13.49 31.27 9.36
N VAL A 662 13.10 32.34 10.06
CA VAL A 662 13.88 33.05 11.07
C VAL A 662 13.78 32.34 12.43
N ASP A 663 14.79 32.49 13.29
CA ASP A 663 14.82 31.96 14.67
C ASP A 663 14.55 30.44 14.81
N GLY A 664 14.88 29.66 13.77
CA GLY A 664 14.69 28.20 13.77
C GLY A 664 13.26 27.73 13.52
N TRP A 665 12.35 28.62 13.11
CA TRP A 665 11.00 28.25 12.66
C TRP A 665 11.05 27.52 11.32
N LEU A 666 10.25 26.46 11.18
CA LEU A 666 10.11 25.68 9.94
C LEU A 666 8.67 25.78 9.42
N PHE A 667 8.49 25.90 8.11
CA PHE A 667 7.17 26.06 7.46
C PHE A 667 6.94 24.94 6.44
N SER A 668 5.76 24.32 6.46
CA SER A 668 5.44 23.19 5.57
C SER A 668 5.41 23.62 4.10
N ARG A 669 6.08 22.86 3.22
CA ARG A 669 6.08 23.16 1.78
C ARG A 669 4.67 23.20 1.19
N GLN A 670 3.83 22.22 1.54
CA GLN A 670 2.42 22.16 1.09
C GLN A 670 1.59 23.36 1.56
N GLU A 671 1.87 23.88 2.75
CA GLU A 671 1.18 25.09 3.25
C GLU A 671 1.61 26.33 2.46
N LEU A 672 2.90 26.45 2.17
CA LEU A 672 3.44 27.54 1.34
C LEU A 672 2.95 27.48 -0.10
N ASP A 673 2.90 26.27 -0.68
CA ASP A 673 2.34 26.04 -2.02
C ASP A 673 0.84 26.39 -2.05
N HIS A 674 0.06 26.07 -1.01
CA HIS A 674 -1.33 26.49 -0.88
C HIS A 674 -1.48 28.02 -0.87
N ILE A 675 -0.77 28.73 0.02
CA ILE A 675 -0.93 30.20 0.15
C ILE A 675 -0.25 30.99 -0.98
N SER A 676 0.53 30.33 -1.83
CA SER A 676 1.03 30.90 -3.09
C SER A 676 -0.04 30.93 -4.21
N LYS A 677 -1.13 30.18 -4.06
CA LYS A 677 -2.22 30.10 -5.04
C LYS A 677 -3.22 31.26 -4.86
N GLY A 678 -3.91 31.59 -5.95
CA GLY A 678 -5.02 32.53 -5.96
C GLY A 678 -6.32 31.92 -5.41
N GLU A 679 -7.46 32.43 -5.89
CA GLU A 679 -8.79 31.89 -5.58
C GLU A 679 -8.83 30.35 -5.76
N PHE A 680 -9.39 29.65 -4.77
CA PHE A 680 -9.33 28.18 -4.70
C PHE A 680 -10.69 27.49 -4.59
N TRP A 681 -11.77 28.23 -4.83
CA TRP A 681 -13.16 27.75 -4.81
C TRP A 681 -13.86 28.05 -6.14
N GLY A 682 -15.06 27.49 -6.34
CA GLY A 682 -15.80 27.63 -7.58
C GLY A 682 -15.00 27.18 -8.81
N GLU A 683 -15.03 27.96 -9.89
CA GLU A 683 -14.28 27.67 -11.12
C GLU A 683 -12.76 27.67 -10.91
N ALA A 684 -12.24 28.56 -10.05
CA ALA A 684 -10.79 28.65 -9.79
C ALA A 684 -10.23 27.41 -9.06
N ALA A 685 -11.08 26.64 -8.38
CA ALA A 685 -10.72 25.34 -7.82
C ALA A 685 -10.25 24.33 -8.88
N GLN A 686 -10.69 24.47 -10.15
CA GLN A 686 -10.36 23.53 -11.22
C GLN A 686 -8.88 23.50 -11.60
N THR A 687 -8.15 24.59 -11.34
CA THR A 687 -6.72 24.72 -11.64
C THR A 687 -5.84 24.78 -10.40
N THR A 688 -6.37 25.22 -9.25
CA THR A 688 -5.62 25.35 -8.00
C THR A 688 -5.61 24.08 -7.14
N SER A 689 -6.64 23.24 -7.24
CA SER A 689 -6.78 22.01 -6.44
C SER A 689 -6.04 20.81 -7.04
N LEU A 690 -5.30 20.07 -6.20
CA LEU A 690 -4.63 18.81 -6.53
C LEU A 690 -5.60 17.62 -6.65
N ALA A 691 -6.89 17.80 -6.37
CA ALA A 691 -7.85 16.71 -6.45
C ALA A 691 -8.02 16.20 -7.90
N GLY A 692 -7.82 14.90 -8.10
CA GLY A 692 -7.80 14.30 -9.44
C GLY A 692 -9.16 14.23 -10.15
N LYS A 693 -10.26 14.53 -9.46
CA LYS A 693 -11.61 14.54 -10.06
C LYS A 693 -12.21 15.96 -10.03
N PRO A 694 -12.70 16.51 -11.16
CA PRO A 694 -13.25 17.87 -11.23
C PRO A 694 -14.39 18.17 -10.25
N ASP A 695 -15.29 17.22 -10.03
CA ASP A 695 -16.43 17.26 -9.10
C ASP A 695 -16.02 17.33 -7.62
N SER A 696 -14.74 17.09 -7.34
CA SER A 696 -14.15 16.93 -6.02
C SER A 696 -13.11 18.02 -5.73
N ARG A 697 -13.04 19.09 -6.54
CA ARG A 697 -12.04 20.16 -6.38
C ARG A 697 -12.49 21.31 -5.53
N ASP A 698 -13.76 21.71 -5.62
CA ASP A 698 -14.29 22.91 -4.96
C ASP A 698 -14.62 22.66 -3.47
N PRO A 699 -13.88 23.26 -2.53
CA PRO A 699 -14.21 23.15 -1.11
C PRO A 699 -15.53 23.85 -0.75
N LEU A 700 -15.90 24.94 -1.42
CA LEU A 700 -17.10 25.70 -1.09
C LEU A 700 -18.36 24.87 -1.36
N ALA A 701 -18.47 24.27 -2.55
CA ALA A 701 -19.57 23.38 -2.89
C ALA A 701 -19.72 22.18 -1.93
N ALA A 702 -18.61 21.63 -1.41
CA ALA A 702 -18.65 20.52 -0.47
C ALA A 702 -19.03 20.93 0.96
N ILE A 703 -18.62 22.14 1.39
CA ILE A 703 -19.02 22.71 2.69
C ILE A 703 -20.50 23.07 2.68
N ILE A 704 -20.99 23.69 1.60
CA ILE A 704 -22.42 24.02 1.42
C ILE A 704 -23.27 22.74 1.39
N ASP A 705 -22.84 21.71 0.66
CA ASP A 705 -23.51 20.41 0.61
C ASP A 705 -23.61 19.77 2.01
N PHE A 706 -22.52 19.78 2.78
CA PHE A 706 -22.54 19.22 4.14
C PHE A 706 -23.41 20.06 5.09
N LYS A 707 -23.37 21.39 5.01
CA LYS A 707 -24.29 22.27 5.76
C LYS A 707 -25.76 21.93 5.46
N GLN A 708 -26.14 21.82 4.19
CA GLN A 708 -27.51 21.50 3.76
C GLN A 708 -27.97 20.10 4.20
N GLN A 709 -27.05 19.16 4.39
CA GLN A 709 -27.37 17.87 5.01
C GLN A 709 -27.66 18.02 6.50
N LEU A 710 -26.83 18.75 7.23
CA LEU A 710 -26.97 18.97 8.67
C LEU A 710 -28.23 19.78 9.02
N GLU A 711 -28.55 20.83 8.26
CA GLU A 711 -29.76 21.64 8.45
C GLU A 711 -31.04 20.81 8.30
N ARG A 712 -31.09 19.86 7.35
CA ARG A 712 -32.22 18.92 7.19
C ARG A 712 -32.39 17.98 8.40
N ALA A 713 -31.34 17.76 9.19
CA ALA A 713 -31.39 17.02 10.45
C ALA A 713 -31.56 17.93 11.69
N GLY A 714 -31.68 19.25 11.52
CA GLY A 714 -31.73 20.20 12.65
C GLY A 714 -30.40 20.33 13.40
N ILE A 715 -29.28 20.12 12.71
CA ILE A 715 -27.92 20.17 13.26
C ILE A 715 -27.21 21.40 12.69
N GLU A 716 -26.56 22.17 13.56
CA GLU A 716 -25.76 23.33 13.19
C GLU A 716 -24.35 22.91 12.70
N LEU A 717 -23.71 23.74 11.86
CA LEU A 717 -22.32 23.55 11.43
C LEU A 717 -21.49 24.78 11.79
N ILE A 718 -20.35 24.57 12.47
CA ILE A 718 -19.27 25.56 12.57
C ILE A 718 -18.03 25.01 11.84
N VAL A 719 -17.54 25.76 10.85
CA VAL A 719 -16.28 25.46 10.15
C VAL A 719 -15.11 26.15 10.86
N VAL A 720 -14.04 25.41 11.14
CA VAL A 720 -12.87 25.87 11.91
C VAL A 720 -11.60 25.67 11.07
N PRO A 721 -11.34 26.59 10.12
CA PRO A 721 -10.17 26.50 9.24
C PRO A 721 -8.91 26.90 10.01
N VAL A 722 -8.03 25.92 10.27
CA VAL A 722 -6.75 26.16 10.95
C VAL A 722 -5.81 26.86 9.96
N PRO A 723 -5.39 28.11 10.24
CA PRO A 723 -4.74 28.97 9.27
C PRO A 723 -3.32 28.49 8.98
N ALA A 724 -2.78 28.90 7.85
CA ALA A 724 -1.37 28.68 7.55
C ALA A 724 -0.49 29.33 8.63
N LYS A 725 0.48 28.58 9.16
CA LYS A 725 1.45 29.10 10.14
C LYS A 725 2.20 30.31 9.59
N ALA A 726 2.48 30.36 8.29
CA ALA A 726 3.09 31.54 7.64
C ALA A 726 2.20 32.80 7.67
N HIS A 727 0.87 32.68 7.58
CA HIS A 727 -0.04 33.83 7.74
C HIS A 727 -0.11 34.36 9.17
N VAL A 728 0.14 33.50 10.17
CA VAL A 728 0.16 33.86 11.60
C VAL A 728 1.53 34.38 12.03
N TYR A 729 2.62 33.91 11.41
CA TYR A 729 4.02 34.24 11.71
C TYR A 729 4.81 34.79 10.51
N PRO A 730 4.38 35.90 9.86
CA PRO A 730 5.09 36.46 8.71
C PRO A 730 6.50 36.97 9.07
N ASP A 731 6.71 37.47 10.30
CA ASP A 731 8.01 37.85 10.87
C ASP A 731 8.97 36.68 11.10
N LYS A 732 8.45 35.46 11.26
CA LYS A 732 9.27 34.25 11.34
C LYS A 732 9.41 33.54 10.01
N PHE A 733 8.55 33.83 9.04
CA PHE A 733 8.66 33.34 7.68
C PHE A 733 9.63 34.18 6.83
N VAL A 734 9.65 35.50 6.98
CA VAL A 734 10.45 36.42 6.16
C VAL A 734 11.33 37.34 7.00
N ALA A 735 12.65 37.24 6.81
CA ALA A 735 13.59 38.18 7.40
C ALA A 735 13.33 39.60 6.88
N GLY A 736 13.23 40.57 7.79
CA GLY A 736 12.96 41.97 7.48
C GLY A 736 11.53 42.44 7.77
N ILE A 737 10.58 41.53 8.02
CA ILE A 737 9.28 41.89 8.61
C ILE A 737 9.46 42.02 10.13
N ALA A 738 9.20 43.21 10.68
CA ALA A 738 9.37 43.46 12.11
C ALA A 738 8.29 42.74 12.96
N ALA A 739 8.63 42.36 14.19
CA ALA A 739 7.71 41.66 15.08
C ALA A 739 6.48 42.53 15.44
N GLU A 740 6.66 43.84 15.53
CA GLU A 740 5.62 44.84 15.77
C GLU A 740 4.70 44.98 14.55
N GLN A 741 5.24 44.89 13.34
CA GLN A 741 4.47 44.91 12.10
C GLN A 741 3.62 43.64 11.95
N ALA A 742 4.18 42.47 12.24
CA ALA A 742 3.45 41.21 12.27
C ALA A 742 2.41 41.15 13.41
N GLY A 743 2.77 41.67 14.59
CA GLY A 743 1.91 41.77 15.76
C GLY A 743 0.80 42.83 15.64
N SER A 744 0.89 43.77 14.69
CA SER A 744 -0.13 44.82 14.48
C SER A 744 -1.55 44.29 14.23
N GLY A 745 -1.69 43.03 13.83
CA GLY A 745 -2.95 42.44 13.35
C GLY A 745 -3.18 42.64 11.86
N THR A 746 -2.18 43.13 11.13
CA THR A 746 -2.18 43.16 9.65
C THR A 746 -2.27 41.73 9.11
N ARG A 747 -3.23 41.50 8.21
CA ARG A 747 -3.45 40.21 7.58
C ARG A 747 -2.70 40.07 6.26
N PHE A 748 -2.17 38.88 6.04
CA PHE A 748 -1.41 38.47 4.84
C PHE A 748 -2.17 37.46 3.96
N ASP A 749 -3.44 37.18 4.29
CA ASP A 749 -4.27 36.11 3.73
C ASP A 749 -5.51 36.65 2.96
N PRO A 750 -5.37 37.58 1.98
CA PRO A 750 -6.53 38.22 1.34
C PRO A 750 -7.48 37.24 0.65
N VAL A 751 -6.93 36.19 0.03
CA VAL A 751 -7.72 35.10 -0.60
C VAL A 751 -8.54 34.33 0.45
N HIS A 752 -7.98 34.11 1.65
CA HIS A 752 -8.70 33.43 2.72
C HIS A 752 -9.81 34.31 3.29
N GLN A 753 -9.59 35.63 3.44
CA GLN A 753 -10.63 36.57 3.84
C GLN A 753 -11.81 36.59 2.84
N GLN A 754 -11.52 36.52 1.55
CA GLN A 754 -12.53 36.36 0.49
C GLN A 754 -13.28 35.02 0.62
N PHE A 755 -12.58 33.92 0.90
CA PHE A 755 -13.22 32.62 1.14
C PHE A 755 -14.12 32.62 2.40
N LEU A 756 -13.68 33.25 3.49
CA LEU A 756 -14.49 33.41 4.71
C LEU A 756 -15.77 34.23 4.42
N ALA A 757 -15.66 35.31 3.64
CA ALA A 757 -16.83 36.07 3.18
C ALA A 757 -17.75 35.26 2.25
N ALA A 758 -17.19 34.32 1.46
CA ALA A 758 -17.99 33.40 0.64
C ALA A 758 -18.73 32.35 1.51
N LEU A 759 -18.11 31.87 2.59
CA LEU A 759 -18.77 31.03 3.61
C LEU A 759 -19.90 31.81 4.31
N GLU A 760 -19.65 33.05 4.72
CA GLU A 760 -20.64 33.94 5.35
C GLU A 760 -21.85 34.16 4.43
N LYS A 761 -21.60 34.48 3.16
CA LYS A 761 -22.63 34.66 2.12
C LYS A 761 -23.44 33.38 1.84
N ALA A 762 -22.84 32.21 2.06
CA ALA A 762 -23.52 30.91 2.00
C ALA A 762 -24.23 30.52 3.32
N GLY A 763 -24.20 31.39 4.33
CA GLY A 763 -24.77 31.17 5.66
C GLY A 763 -24.00 30.15 6.50
N VAL A 764 -22.78 29.77 6.11
CA VAL A 764 -21.96 28.80 6.84
C VAL A 764 -21.35 29.52 8.04
N ASP A 765 -21.65 29.04 9.25
CA ASP A 765 -21.01 29.59 10.45
C ASP A 765 -19.54 29.14 10.54
N TYR A 766 -18.63 30.04 10.93
CA TYR A 766 -17.20 29.74 11.00
C TYR A 766 -16.48 30.45 12.15
N LEU A 767 -15.26 30.02 12.43
CA LEU A 767 -14.35 30.67 13.38
C LEU A 767 -13.09 31.17 12.67
N ASP A 768 -12.90 32.49 12.63
CA ASP A 768 -11.74 33.15 12.01
C ASP A 768 -10.48 33.02 12.89
N LEU A 769 -9.82 31.86 12.75
CA LEU A 769 -8.63 31.54 13.52
C LEU A 769 -7.41 32.39 13.17
N THR A 770 -7.26 32.88 11.93
CA THR A 770 -6.17 33.81 11.61
C THR A 770 -6.29 35.05 12.48
N ARG A 771 -7.49 35.63 12.60
CA ARG A 771 -7.68 36.84 13.41
C ARG A 771 -7.47 36.56 14.90
N LEU A 772 -8.05 35.49 15.43
CA LEU A 772 -7.88 35.07 16.82
C LEU A 772 -6.40 34.92 17.20
N PHE A 773 -5.62 34.29 16.33
CA PHE A 773 -4.19 34.07 16.56
C PHE A 773 -3.35 35.34 16.40
N LEU A 774 -3.63 36.20 15.41
CA LEU A 774 -2.95 37.50 15.30
C LEU A 774 -3.26 38.42 16.49
N ASP A 775 -4.50 38.42 17.00
CA ASP A 775 -4.84 39.21 18.19
C ASP A 775 -4.17 38.66 19.46
N ALA A 776 -4.01 37.34 19.60
CA ALA A 776 -3.24 36.73 20.68
C ALA A 776 -1.73 37.06 20.63
N ARG A 777 -1.18 37.33 19.43
CA ARG A 777 0.23 37.72 19.24
C ARG A 777 0.54 39.18 19.59
N LYS A 778 -0.45 40.01 19.95
CA LYS A 778 -0.25 41.44 20.31
C LYS A 778 0.47 41.68 21.64
N GLY A 779 0.68 40.64 22.43
CA GLY A 779 1.43 40.72 23.69
C GLY A 779 2.41 39.56 23.83
N ASN A 780 3.05 39.48 25.00
CA ASN A 780 4.06 38.45 25.34
C ASN A 780 3.43 37.06 25.64
N ALA A 781 2.40 36.66 24.89
CA ALA A 781 1.76 35.36 25.02
C ALA A 781 2.66 34.25 24.44
N PRO A 782 2.51 32.99 24.92
CA PRO A 782 3.19 31.86 24.31
C PRO A 782 2.86 31.72 22.81
N PRO A 783 3.75 31.14 21.98
CA PRO A 783 3.44 30.86 20.59
C PRO A 783 2.16 30.02 20.45
N VAL A 784 1.28 30.40 19.53
CA VAL A 784 0.04 29.67 19.19
C VAL A 784 0.27 28.53 18.19
N PHE A 785 1.45 28.46 17.58
CA PHE A 785 1.96 27.30 16.85
C PHE A 785 3.28 26.80 17.44
N LEU A 786 3.57 25.53 17.21
CA LEU A 786 4.89 24.93 17.41
C LEU A 786 5.86 25.44 16.32
N GLN A 787 7.12 25.64 16.67
CA GLN A 787 8.09 26.28 15.78
C GLN A 787 8.49 25.37 14.62
N LYS A 788 8.68 24.08 14.89
CA LYS A 788 9.24 23.05 13.99
C LYS A 788 8.24 21.95 13.63
N ASP A 789 6.96 22.18 13.91
CA ASP A 789 5.84 21.27 13.63
C ASP A 789 4.79 21.98 12.76
N THR A 790 3.94 21.24 12.05
CA THR A 790 2.79 21.80 11.31
C THR A 790 1.61 22.21 12.21
N HIS A 791 1.53 21.70 13.43
CA HIS A 791 0.37 21.90 14.30
C HIS A 791 0.47 23.15 15.21
N TRP A 792 -0.71 23.59 15.65
CA TRP A 792 -0.86 24.57 16.72
C TRP A 792 -0.25 24.09 18.05
N SER A 793 0.08 25.03 18.93
CA SER A 793 0.56 24.73 20.29
C SER A 793 -0.62 24.42 21.24
N PRO A 794 -0.37 23.87 22.45
CA PRO A 794 -1.41 23.71 23.46
C PRO A 794 -2.07 25.03 23.89
N TYR A 795 -1.34 26.14 23.82
CA TYR A 795 -1.89 27.48 24.06
C TYR A 795 -2.84 27.91 22.93
N GLY A 796 -2.47 27.65 21.67
CA GLY A 796 -3.36 27.80 20.52
C GLY A 796 -4.66 27.03 20.69
N ILE A 797 -4.58 25.74 21.08
CA ILE A 797 -5.75 24.89 21.36
C ILE A 797 -6.66 25.50 22.44
N THR A 798 -6.10 25.99 23.55
CA THR A 798 -6.88 26.64 24.62
C THR A 798 -7.63 27.87 24.09
N LEU A 799 -7.01 28.69 23.23
CA LEU A 799 -7.68 29.84 22.62
C LEU A 799 -8.84 29.41 21.71
N VAL A 800 -8.63 28.39 20.86
CA VAL A 800 -9.69 27.87 19.97
C VAL A 800 -10.86 27.32 20.76
N ALA A 801 -10.62 26.53 21.82
CA ALA A 801 -11.68 25.98 22.66
C ALA A 801 -12.51 27.08 23.36
N ARG A 802 -11.85 28.15 23.84
CA ARG A 802 -12.53 29.32 24.44
C ARG A 802 -13.35 30.10 23.42
N ALA A 803 -12.83 30.33 22.23
CA ALA A 803 -13.55 31.03 21.18
C ALA A 803 -14.78 30.21 20.70
N LEU A 804 -14.63 28.88 20.57
CA LEU A 804 -15.76 27.98 20.32
C LEU A 804 -16.78 28.01 21.46
N LYS A 805 -16.36 27.98 22.73
CA LYS A 805 -17.27 28.16 23.88
C LYS A 805 -18.03 29.49 23.82
N GLN A 806 -17.36 30.61 23.55
CA GLN A 806 -18.02 31.92 23.39
C GLN A 806 -19.06 31.90 22.28
N LYS A 807 -18.77 31.21 21.17
CA LYS A 807 -19.73 31.05 20.06
C LYS A 807 -20.91 30.14 20.43
N ILE A 808 -20.68 29.10 21.22
CA ILE A 808 -21.68 28.06 21.54
C ILE A 808 -22.58 28.46 22.72
N ALA A 809 -22.06 29.18 23.72
CA ALA A 809 -22.76 29.53 24.95
C ALA A 809 -24.12 30.26 24.79
N PRO A 810 -24.36 31.10 23.76
CA PRO A 810 -25.67 31.74 23.55
C PRO A 810 -26.78 30.80 23.05
N ARG A 811 -26.47 29.56 22.64
CA ARG A 811 -27.43 28.64 22.00
C ARG A 811 -28.43 28.08 23.02
N PRO A 812 -29.76 28.15 22.79
CA PRO A 812 -30.76 27.68 23.77
C PRO A 812 -30.61 26.20 24.14
N TRP A 813 -30.27 25.33 23.18
CA TRP A 813 -30.05 23.91 23.45
C TRP A 813 -28.83 23.66 24.34
N PHE A 814 -27.85 24.57 24.33
CA PHE A 814 -26.65 24.48 25.16
C PHE A 814 -26.92 25.02 26.58
N GLN A 815 -27.68 26.11 26.69
CA GLN A 815 -28.10 26.68 27.99
C GLN A 815 -28.99 25.73 28.81
N ALA A 816 -29.68 24.81 28.15
CA ALA A 816 -30.48 23.75 28.78
C ALA A 816 -29.65 22.57 29.33
N LEU A 817 -28.35 22.49 29.05
CA LEU A 817 -27.50 21.38 29.49
C LEU A 817 -26.93 21.62 30.90
N THR A 818 -26.92 20.56 31.71
CA THR A 818 -26.20 20.58 32.99
C THR A 818 -24.71 20.30 32.76
N GLY A 819 -23.86 21.26 33.13
CA GLY A 819 -22.42 21.15 32.94
C GLY A 819 -21.74 20.17 33.91
N GLN A 820 -20.88 19.31 33.37
CA GLN A 820 -19.91 18.50 34.10
C GLN A 820 -18.72 19.36 34.57
N LYS A 821 -18.07 18.95 35.67
CA LYS A 821 -16.91 19.65 36.24
C LYS A 821 -15.60 18.98 35.82
N PHE A 822 -14.73 19.76 35.19
CA PHE A 822 -13.39 19.35 34.80
C PHE A 822 -12.34 20.17 35.54
N THR A 823 -11.16 19.57 35.77
CA THR A 823 -9.98 20.20 36.35
C THR A 823 -8.88 20.30 35.29
N ARG A 824 -8.13 21.40 35.28
CA ARG A 824 -6.99 21.61 34.38
C ARG A 824 -5.69 21.52 35.16
N LYS A 825 -4.75 20.73 34.69
CA LYS A 825 -3.38 20.61 35.20
C LYS A 825 -2.40 20.97 34.09
N ASN A 826 -1.45 21.87 34.39
CA ASN A 826 -0.43 22.26 33.42
C ASN A 826 0.81 21.38 33.59
N GLU A 827 1.32 20.83 32.49
CA GLU A 827 2.50 19.97 32.46
C GLU A 827 3.46 20.42 31.35
N SER A 828 4.73 20.61 31.68
CA SER A 828 5.77 20.92 30.69
C SER A 828 6.34 19.63 30.09
N ILE A 829 6.31 19.51 28.76
CA ILE A 829 6.82 18.37 28.01
C ILE A 829 7.81 18.83 26.93
N GLN A 830 8.64 17.90 26.45
CA GLN A 830 9.44 18.09 25.23
C GLN A 830 8.70 17.49 24.03
N VAL A 831 8.64 18.23 22.92
CA VAL A 831 8.06 17.76 21.66
C VAL A 831 9.08 17.80 20.53
N LYS A 832 9.04 16.80 19.64
CA LYS A 832 9.84 16.76 18.41
C LYS A 832 8.91 17.13 17.25
N GLY A 833 9.02 18.36 16.76
CA GLY A 833 8.14 18.83 15.67
C GLY A 833 8.19 17.96 14.42
N ASP A 834 7.03 17.72 13.80
CA ASP A 834 6.85 16.81 12.67
C ASP A 834 7.64 17.18 11.40
N LEU A 835 8.14 18.41 11.26
CA LEU A 835 8.97 18.84 10.12
C LEU A 835 10.45 18.42 10.27
N LEU A 836 10.90 18.09 11.49
CA LEU A 836 12.27 17.62 11.72
C LEU A 836 12.47 16.17 11.24
N ASP A 837 13.63 15.91 10.63
CA ASP A 837 14.07 14.54 10.37
C ASP A 837 14.60 13.85 11.64
N GLU A 838 15.06 12.60 11.52
CA GLU A 838 15.60 11.86 12.67
C GLU A 838 17.01 12.33 13.06
N ALA A 839 17.82 12.77 12.09
CA ALA A 839 19.17 13.28 12.33
C ALA A 839 19.17 14.59 13.14
N SER A 840 18.21 15.48 12.89
CA SER A 840 18.08 16.79 13.57
C SER A 840 17.31 16.70 14.89
N ALA A 841 16.75 15.54 15.23
CA ALA A 841 15.82 15.38 16.36
C ALA A 841 16.45 15.74 17.72
N ALA A 842 17.69 15.30 17.97
CA ALA A 842 18.35 15.44 19.27
C ALA A 842 18.69 16.89 19.65
N ALA A 843 18.95 17.74 18.65
CA ALA A 843 19.17 19.19 18.84
C ALA A 843 17.89 20.03 18.59
N GLY A 844 16.77 19.37 18.28
CA GLY A 844 15.59 20.01 17.70
C GLY A 844 14.40 20.17 18.63
N LEU A 845 14.39 19.55 19.82
CA LEU A 845 13.22 19.53 20.71
C LEU A 845 12.74 20.93 21.13
N GLU A 846 11.43 21.06 21.34
CA GLU A 846 10.77 22.26 21.86
C GLU A 846 10.09 21.94 23.19
N THR A 847 10.22 22.82 24.19
CA THR A 847 9.51 22.68 25.47
C THR A 847 8.16 23.40 25.41
N VAL A 848 7.07 22.70 25.68
CA VAL A 848 5.71 23.27 25.68
C VAL A 848 4.93 22.87 26.93
N THR A 849 4.07 23.77 27.40
CA THR A 849 3.16 23.51 28.53
C THR A 849 1.81 23.05 28.01
N VAL A 850 1.48 21.77 28.21
CA VAL A 850 0.18 21.18 27.88
C VAL A 850 -0.79 21.40 29.05
N SER A 851 -2.01 21.84 28.76
CA SER A 851 -3.12 21.83 29.72
C SER A 851 -3.82 20.47 29.67
N ARG A 852 -3.38 19.52 30.51
CA ARG A 852 -4.09 18.25 30.69
C ARG A 852 -5.41 18.49 31.42
N ILE A 853 -6.49 17.93 30.91
CA ILE A 853 -7.81 18.02 31.50
C ILE A 853 -8.14 16.68 32.15
N VAL A 854 -8.72 16.74 33.35
CA VAL A 854 -9.14 15.56 34.10
C VAL A 854 -10.50 15.76 34.77
N GLN A 855 -11.21 14.67 35.02
CA GLN A 855 -12.49 14.58 35.71
C GLN A 855 -12.42 13.49 36.79
N MET A 856 -13.26 13.61 37.82
CA MET A 856 -13.42 12.58 38.84
C MET A 856 -14.60 11.68 38.48
N LEU A 857 -14.33 10.41 38.19
CA LEU A 857 -15.32 9.35 37.96
C LEU A 857 -15.08 8.24 38.99
N ASP A 858 -16.12 7.83 39.72
CA ASP A 858 -16.08 6.78 40.74
C ASP A 858 -14.92 6.92 41.76
N GLY A 859 -14.64 8.16 42.16
CA GLY A 859 -13.55 8.50 43.09
C GLY A 859 -12.14 8.45 42.49
N ARG A 860 -11.99 8.26 41.17
CA ARG A 860 -10.71 8.21 40.45
C ARG A 860 -10.56 9.35 39.46
N GLU A 861 -9.34 9.81 39.30
CA GLU A 861 -8.98 10.78 38.27
C GLU A 861 -8.92 10.09 36.90
N SER A 862 -9.54 10.70 35.90
CA SER A 862 -9.65 10.19 34.53
C SER A 862 -9.65 11.33 33.51
N SER A 863 -9.30 11.06 32.26
CA SER A 863 -9.35 12.03 31.17
C SER A 863 -10.78 12.16 30.58
N PRO A 864 -11.18 13.32 30.03
CA PRO A 864 -12.40 13.44 29.23
C PRO A 864 -12.33 12.57 27.97
N ALA A 865 -12.99 11.40 28.00
CA ALA A 865 -13.07 10.54 26.82
C ALA A 865 -14.13 11.05 25.83
N PRO A 866 -13.94 10.89 24.50
CA PRO A 866 -14.96 11.24 23.52
C PRO A 866 -16.28 10.49 23.75
N ASP A 867 -17.39 11.21 23.80
CA ASP A 867 -18.72 10.66 24.07
C ASP A 867 -19.61 10.70 22.82
N ARG A 868 -19.96 9.53 22.29
CA ARG A 868 -20.80 9.40 21.11
C ARG A 868 -22.25 9.84 21.32
N ASN A 869 -22.71 9.99 22.57
CA ASN A 869 -24.01 10.56 22.90
C ASN A 869 -23.98 12.10 23.03
N SER A 870 -22.80 12.72 23.00
CA SER A 870 -22.67 14.18 23.11
C SER A 870 -23.44 14.91 22.00
N PRO A 871 -24.15 16.02 22.30
CA PRO A 871 -24.82 16.83 21.29
C PRO A 871 -23.85 17.55 20.35
N VAL A 872 -22.55 17.59 20.68
CA VAL A 872 -21.50 18.18 19.84
C VAL A 872 -20.60 17.09 19.28
N VAL A 873 -20.36 17.11 17.97
CA VAL A 873 -19.31 16.31 17.33
C VAL A 873 -18.22 17.20 16.76
N LEU A 874 -16.97 16.93 17.12
CA LEU A 874 -15.78 17.46 16.50
C LEU A 874 -15.31 16.48 15.41
N LEU A 875 -15.20 16.93 14.17
CA LEU A 875 -14.63 16.15 13.07
C LEU A 875 -13.44 16.90 12.45
N GLY A 876 -12.39 16.18 12.04
CA GLY A 876 -11.20 16.87 11.51
C GLY A 876 -9.97 16.02 11.24
N ASP A 877 -8.89 16.70 10.89
CA ASP A 877 -7.56 16.11 10.67
C ASP A 877 -6.74 15.96 11.98
N SER A 878 -5.43 15.78 11.86
CA SER A 878 -4.49 15.66 12.97
C SER A 878 -4.49 16.84 13.95
N HIS A 879 -4.99 18.02 13.59
CA HIS A 879 -5.22 19.12 14.54
C HIS A 879 -6.25 18.77 15.63
N THR A 880 -7.15 17.82 15.37
CA THR A 880 -8.07 17.27 16.38
C THR A 880 -7.46 16.13 17.22
N LEU A 881 -6.30 15.61 16.81
CA LEU A 881 -5.61 14.46 17.41
C LEU A 881 -4.32 14.84 18.16
N ILE A 882 -3.71 15.98 17.82
CA ILE A 882 -2.50 16.50 18.46
C ILE A 882 -2.76 16.78 19.95
N PHE A 883 -1.87 16.28 20.83
CA PHE A 883 -2.02 16.25 22.29
C PHE A 883 -3.23 15.47 22.84
N HIS A 884 -4.01 14.79 21.98
CA HIS A 884 -5.08 13.87 22.36
C HIS A 884 -4.62 12.41 22.25
N SER A 885 -4.13 11.98 21.09
CA SER A 885 -3.83 10.56 20.82
C SER A 885 -2.53 10.02 21.42
N GLY A 886 -1.57 10.89 21.75
CA GLY A 886 -0.21 10.52 22.17
C GLY A 886 0.64 9.89 21.06
N GLY A 887 1.81 9.39 21.45
CA GLY A 887 2.77 8.79 20.52
C GLY A 887 3.38 9.85 19.58
N ASP A 888 3.17 9.69 18.28
CA ASP A 888 3.56 10.66 17.25
C ASP A 888 2.72 11.95 17.28
N MET A 889 1.64 11.99 18.06
CA MET A 889 0.83 13.19 18.35
C MET A 889 1.24 13.86 19.69
N HIS A 890 2.51 13.69 20.09
CA HIS A 890 3.16 14.22 21.29
C HIS A 890 2.61 13.73 22.63
N ALA A 891 1.44 14.20 23.05
CA ALA A 891 0.89 13.93 24.39
C ALA A 891 -0.54 13.39 24.34
N LYS A 892 -1.06 13.05 25.51
CA LYS A 892 -2.47 12.71 25.73
C LYS A 892 -3.12 13.74 26.65
N ASP A 893 -4.45 13.71 26.64
CA ASP A 893 -5.33 14.36 27.62
C ASP A 893 -5.31 15.90 27.59
N GLY A 894 -4.75 16.52 26.55
CA GLY A 894 -4.63 17.98 26.42
C GLY A 894 -4.86 18.52 25.01
N GLY A 895 -5.53 17.76 24.15
CA GLY A 895 -5.88 18.16 22.78
C GLY A 895 -7.11 19.07 22.73
N LEU A 896 -7.56 19.33 21.50
CA LEU A 896 -8.80 20.10 21.28
C LEU A 896 -10.06 19.42 21.85
N PRO A 897 -10.25 18.08 21.79
CA PRO A 897 -11.40 17.42 22.41
C PRO A 897 -11.48 17.69 23.92
N GLU A 898 -10.36 17.57 24.64
CA GLU A 898 -10.31 17.77 26.09
C GLU A 898 -10.50 19.24 26.48
N ASN A 899 -9.85 20.16 25.76
CA ASN A 899 -10.02 21.59 26.01
C ASN A 899 -11.46 22.04 25.70
N LEU A 900 -12.11 21.50 24.67
CA LEU A 900 -13.53 21.71 24.45
C LEU A 900 -14.36 21.10 25.57
N ALA A 901 -14.05 19.91 26.07
CA ALA A 901 -14.77 19.31 27.18
C ALA A 901 -14.72 20.19 28.44
N PHE A 902 -13.53 20.71 28.76
CA PHE A 902 -13.34 21.67 29.85
C PHE A 902 -14.14 22.96 29.67
N GLU A 903 -14.01 23.63 28.52
CA GLU A 903 -14.63 24.96 28.30
C GLU A 903 -16.16 24.83 28.10
N LEU A 904 -16.65 23.77 27.45
CA LEU A 904 -18.08 23.48 27.28
C LEU A 904 -18.72 22.92 28.55
N GLY A 905 -17.99 22.18 29.40
CA GLY A 905 -18.57 21.46 30.52
C GLY A 905 -19.30 20.18 30.10
N MET A 906 -18.87 19.53 29.01
CA MET A 906 -19.40 18.23 28.57
C MET A 906 -18.40 17.56 27.62
N ASN A 907 -18.27 16.24 27.69
CA ASN A 907 -17.49 15.51 26.69
C ASN A 907 -18.03 15.76 25.27
N VAL A 908 -17.15 15.80 24.28
CA VAL A 908 -17.51 15.95 22.86
C VAL A 908 -17.39 14.60 22.15
N ASP A 909 -18.18 14.37 21.11
CA ASP A 909 -17.93 13.27 20.18
C ASP A 909 -16.76 13.64 19.26
N LEU A 910 -15.98 12.65 18.80
CA LEU A 910 -14.78 12.85 17.98
C LEU A 910 -14.76 11.97 16.74
N VAL A 911 -14.55 12.58 15.58
CA VAL A 911 -14.21 11.96 14.29
C VAL A 911 -12.90 12.58 13.77
N GLY A 912 -11.81 12.32 14.47
CA GLY A 912 -10.47 12.72 14.04
C GLY A 912 -9.84 11.66 13.14
N VAL A 913 -9.31 12.05 11.98
CA VAL A 913 -8.61 11.17 11.04
C VAL A 913 -7.16 11.59 10.88
N ARG A 914 -6.26 10.61 10.76
CA ARG A 914 -4.86 10.85 10.38
C ARG A 914 -4.80 11.10 8.86
N GLY A 915 -4.23 12.21 8.44
CA GLY A 915 -4.19 12.64 7.04
C GLY A 915 -5.14 13.81 6.76
N SER A 916 -6.05 13.66 5.80
CA SER A 916 -6.90 14.74 5.29
C SER A 916 -8.20 14.92 6.08
N GLY A 917 -8.46 16.15 6.53
CA GLY A 917 -9.69 16.55 7.22
C GLY A 917 -10.86 16.87 6.29
N ALA A 918 -10.64 16.91 4.97
CA ALA A 918 -11.61 17.35 3.97
C ALA A 918 -12.68 16.30 3.66
N THR A 919 -12.35 15.27 2.89
CA THR A 919 -13.28 14.17 2.60
C THR A 919 -13.23 13.03 3.64
N PRO A 920 -12.06 12.52 4.05
CA PRO A 920 -12.00 11.33 4.92
C PRO A 920 -12.74 11.48 6.25
N ALA A 921 -12.64 12.63 6.92
CA ALA A 921 -13.37 12.89 8.18
C ALA A 921 -14.90 12.77 8.02
N ARG A 922 -15.47 13.30 6.93
CA ARG A 922 -16.90 13.16 6.62
C ARG A 922 -17.28 11.75 6.15
N VAL A 923 -16.37 11.03 5.51
CA VAL A 923 -16.57 9.60 5.18
C VAL A 923 -16.64 8.75 6.45
N GLU A 924 -15.76 8.98 7.43
CA GLU A 924 -15.84 8.28 8.73
C GLU A 924 -17.12 8.65 9.49
N LEU A 925 -17.54 9.91 9.46
CA LEU A 925 -18.82 10.33 10.03
C LEU A 925 -20.01 9.65 9.31
N ALA A 926 -20.00 9.52 7.98
CA ALA A 926 -21.02 8.77 7.23
C ALA A 926 -20.98 7.25 7.47
N ARG A 927 -19.78 6.67 7.70
CA ARG A 927 -19.58 5.24 8.01
C ARG A 927 -20.26 4.83 9.32
N ARG A 928 -20.51 5.77 10.23
CA ARG A 928 -21.25 5.55 11.49
C ARG A 928 -22.71 5.12 11.30
N ARG A 929 -23.35 5.52 10.19
CA ARG A 929 -24.74 5.17 9.82
C ARG A 929 -25.80 5.43 10.91
N ASP A 930 -25.54 6.37 11.81
CA ASP A 930 -26.47 6.82 12.85
C ASP A 930 -27.22 8.10 12.45
N ASN A 931 -27.03 8.58 11.21
CA ASN A 931 -27.58 9.85 10.69
C ASN A 931 -27.37 11.04 11.66
N MET A 932 -26.30 10.99 12.46
CA MET A 932 -26.02 11.98 13.50
C MET A 932 -27.18 12.21 14.49
N ALA A 933 -27.93 11.15 14.80
CA ALA A 933 -29.01 11.18 15.79
C ALA A 933 -28.52 11.75 17.14
N GLY A 934 -29.35 12.62 17.74
CA GLY A 934 -29.04 13.29 19.01
C GLY A 934 -28.07 14.48 18.92
N LYS A 935 -27.36 14.68 17.80
CA LYS A 935 -26.48 15.84 17.63
C LYS A 935 -27.29 17.15 17.51
N LYS A 936 -26.65 18.24 17.90
CA LYS A 936 -27.11 19.63 17.75
C LYS A 936 -26.09 20.49 17.00
N LEU A 937 -24.81 20.14 17.06
CA LEU A 937 -23.73 20.88 16.42
C LEU A 937 -22.62 19.96 15.90
N ALA A 938 -22.19 20.19 14.67
CA ALA A 938 -20.96 19.70 14.10
C ALA A 938 -19.90 20.82 14.08
N ILE A 939 -18.73 20.56 14.64
CA ILE A 939 -17.55 21.43 14.57
C ILE A 939 -16.57 20.75 13.61
N TRP A 940 -16.35 21.33 12.43
CA TRP A 940 -15.48 20.75 11.41
C TRP A 940 -14.16 21.51 11.33
N CYS A 941 -13.11 20.91 11.88
CA CYS A 941 -11.80 21.51 12.04
C CYS A 941 -10.77 20.87 11.11
N PHE A 942 -10.14 21.69 10.26
CA PHE A 942 -9.13 21.21 9.32
C PHE A 942 -8.18 22.34 8.93
N THR A 943 -6.97 21.98 8.51
CA THR A 943 -5.95 22.92 8.03
C THR A 943 -6.26 23.48 6.63
N VAL A 944 -6.06 24.79 6.44
CA VAL A 944 -6.42 25.48 5.18
C VAL A 944 -5.71 24.92 3.94
N ARG A 945 -4.52 24.32 4.07
CA ARG A 945 -3.83 23.66 2.95
C ARG A 945 -4.68 22.55 2.30
N GLU A 946 -5.65 21.97 3.00
CA GLU A 946 -6.57 20.99 2.42
C GLU A 946 -7.41 21.55 1.28
N TYR A 947 -7.66 22.87 1.22
CA TYR A 947 -8.42 23.49 0.13
C TYR A 947 -7.81 23.23 -1.25
N THR A 948 -6.47 23.23 -1.35
CA THR A 948 -5.77 23.00 -2.62
C THR A 948 -4.89 21.75 -2.64
N GLU A 949 -4.30 21.33 -1.52
CA GLU A 949 -3.34 20.22 -1.50
C GLU A 949 -3.98 18.85 -1.22
N SER A 950 -5.29 18.79 -0.97
CA SER A 950 -5.98 17.52 -0.72
C SER A 950 -6.15 16.70 -2.00
N VAL A 951 -5.26 15.72 -2.21
CA VAL A 951 -5.37 14.74 -3.31
C VAL A 951 -6.68 13.95 -3.26
N SER A 952 -7.25 13.77 -2.05
CA SER A 952 -8.55 13.12 -1.83
C SER A 952 -9.76 14.00 -2.21
N GLY A 953 -9.51 15.31 -2.35
CA GLY A 953 -10.46 16.34 -2.70
C GLY A 953 -11.53 16.62 -1.67
N TRP A 954 -12.48 17.43 -2.12
CA TRP A 954 -13.69 17.89 -1.45
C TRP A 954 -14.90 17.23 -2.09
N ARG A 955 -15.01 15.91 -1.95
CA ARG A 955 -16.20 15.18 -2.42
C ARG A 955 -17.43 15.59 -1.62
N LYS A 956 -18.59 15.59 -2.26
CA LYS A 956 -19.89 15.53 -1.57
C LYS A 956 -20.04 14.14 -0.95
N VAL A 957 -20.40 14.07 0.33
CA VAL A 957 -20.44 12.82 1.10
C VAL A 957 -21.81 12.76 1.80
N PRO A 958 -22.66 11.74 1.54
CA PRO A 958 -23.97 11.61 2.17
C PRO A 958 -23.83 11.11 3.61
N VAL A 959 -23.65 12.05 4.54
CA VAL A 959 -23.61 11.84 5.99
C VAL A 959 -25.03 11.69 6.54
N ILE A 960 -25.96 12.55 6.10
CA ILE A 960 -27.39 12.46 6.41
C ILE A 960 -28.10 11.85 5.19
N ARG A 961 -28.85 10.78 5.42
CA ARG A 961 -29.58 10.01 4.41
C ARG A 961 -31.07 10.16 4.56
#